data_AF-A0AA85JN13-F1
#
_entry.id   AF-A0AA85JN13-F1
#
_cell.length_a   1.000
_cell.length_b   1.000
_cell.length_c   1.000
_cell.angle_alpha   90.00
_cell.angle_beta   90.00
_cell.angle_gamma   90.00
#
_symmetry.space_group_name_H-M   'P 1'
#
loop_
_entity.id
_entity.type
_entity.pdbx_description
1 polymer ?
#
loop_
_entity_poly.entity_id
_entity_poly.type
_entity_poly.pdbx_seq_one_letter_code
_entity_poly.pdbx_strand_id
1 'polypeptide(L)'
;MATWDEVRELANKLKKAQDQPNICRLSDRTWVDIIRHLISVNRLKLIFSNDGRSYLTRSELDKEIRDEVEAHSGRISLTELASNLDVDFEIIESRVLELIAADVQCQSPCRLISIPSEVVNSSYVRRVAHEILDKLEEQGQTSIGELTTIFGLPTTFISNIMQEYQSTLFRVHKYGEKYFTDTFLNATKAKIRGYFTGVVRPVTLSSVATKLQVPENIVSSSVASLISTGRLCGTLIANRSTFVPQCYTHAEDTYVNSFYTQNGYVEWNYLKRLKIADPGSYLRTKIPNAVHLPGLTINALLVDQLKALITGVIRDVSWVDLSPYIPSGLDSNERFTLVNPLLKNLPVKLIDDAYIISDKFIENCESYLDTYTKKKAQTAFHSERSAILSSPVQQQSTEVNAASKQGVTSSKGGFGFGAREIKTKNVKKKYNPSKRKADAHASANNAAENDITGDSSDSSSLIKEIFARYILIDEVKSILSSQLPNDVPEDVIDQISDLLMPSLQQSFTRHINSLISPSADTSFDRQKRIQTQEVVNSMLLSVQLLEKGISAITRASLKRQLLMHLLKNHGLLILRRICDHIVDEFGIAWPESTAATRKNDQSNPKTSDSTDDNLAGSNVVEPLSIESFHRVIDLLKRTGLPDATVLSSSIQQVLDSLKIGQDNLNSLSVFYSPLENLSVNNLGLTIPVFHSSDNKRERDERLKSNELAIQYEMLLKESVLDIKTSTDPLKTITNATLAATCLFAQIIIGWPVTAPGKCVPELIEWLFEASKLNEDNVDDKNGGSKSNKSHSAALKLLQSSTVLNDLSKLAAYISEKVRSGHASEDESNIHTYLKNMLEVGSQCRKQLYV
;
A
#
# COMPACT_ATOMS: atom_id res chain seq x y z
N MET A 1 80.15 76.38 -56.17
CA MET A 1 81.60 76.09 -56.19
C MET A 1 82.30 77.40 -56.46
N ALA A 2 83.04 77.95 -55.49
CA ALA A 2 83.86 79.15 -55.71
C ALA A 2 84.92 78.84 -56.77
N THR A 3 85.13 79.76 -57.71
CA THR A 3 86.11 79.55 -58.79
C THR A 3 87.53 79.70 -58.24
N TRP A 4 88.49 78.94 -58.78
CA TRP A 4 89.89 78.98 -58.30
C TRP A 4 90.51 80.38 -58.34
N ASP A 5 90.01 81.27 -59.19
CA ASP A 5 90.42 82.67 -59.26
C ASP A 5 89.87 83.50 -58.08
N GLU A 6 88.64 83.25 -57.62
CA GLU A 6 88.09 83.86 -56.40
C GLU A 6 88.89 83.43 -55.16
N VAL A 7 89.28 82.15 -55.08
CA VAL A 7 90.12 81.64 -53.98
C VAL A 7 91.49 82.32 -54.01
N ARG A 8 92.08 82.54 -55.19
CA ARG A 8 93.38 83.22 -55.34
C ARG A 8 93.28 84.71 -55.02
N GLU A 9 92.18 85.36 -55.40
CA GLU A 9 91.92 86.76 -55.08
C GLU A 9 91.70 86.97 -53.57
N LEU A 10 90.94 86.07 -52.93
CA LEU A 10 90.76 86.05 -51.48
C LEU A 10 92.07 85.79 -50.74
N ALA A 11 92.90 84.86 -51.22
CA ALA A 11 94.22 84.60 -50.65
C ALA A 11 95.15 85.84 -50.76
N ASN A 12 95.10 86.56 -51.90
CA ASN A 12 95.86 87.80 -52.06
C ASN A 12 95.31 88.95 -51.19
N LYS A 13 93.98 89.06 -51.03
CA LYS A 13 93.35 90.02 -50.10
C LYS A 13 93.75 89.71 -48.65
N LEU A 14 93.77 88.44 -48.28
CA LEU A 14 94.19 87.98 -46.95
C LEU A 14 95.67 88.27 -46.71
N LYS A 15 96.54 87.99 -47.68
CA LYS A 15 97.97 88.34 -47.61
C LYS A 15 98.19 89.84 -47.45
N LYS A 16 97.49 90.67 -48.24
CA LYS A 16 97.54 92.14 -48.10
C LYS A 16 97.03 92.63 -46.73
N ALA A 17 96.02 91.97 -46.15
CA ALA A 17 95.53 92.29 -44.82
C ALA A 17 96.50 91.86 -43.70
N GLN A 18 97.20 90.74 -43.88
CA GLN A 18 98.23 90.25 -42.95
C GLN A 18 99.51 91.10 -42.97
N ASP A 19 99.88 91.62 -44.15
CA ASP A 19 101.06 92.47 -44.35
C ASP A 19 100.81 93.95 -43.91
N GLN A 20 99.57 94.32 -43.54
CA GLN A 20 99.31 95.63 -42.95
C GLN A 20 99.93 95.71 -41.54
N PRO A 21 100.74 96.75 -41.24
CA PRO A 21 101.27 96.92 -39.90
C PRO A 21 100.12 97.23 -38.94
N ASN A 22 99.78 96.26 -38.08
CA ASN A 22 98.80 96.45 -37.02
C ASN A 22 99.32 97.46 -36.00
N ILE A 23 98.86 98.70 -36.10
CA ILE A 23 99.14 99.77 -35.13
C ILE A 23 98.31 99.44 -33.87
N CYS A 24 99.01 99.13 -32.77
CA CYS A 24 98.52 98.75 -31.44
C CYS A 24 98.11 97.28 -31.22
N ARG A 25 99.11 96.38 -31.15
CA ARG A 25 98.98 95.14 -30.36
C ARG A 25 99.17 95.48 -28.87
N LEU A 26 98.10 95.35 -28.07
CA LEU A 26 98.22 95.32 -26.61
C LEU A 26 98.97 94.04 -26.20
N SER A 27 99.81 94.14 -25.17
CA SER A 27 100.51 92.96 -24.63
C SER A 27 99.51 92.02 -23.94
N ASP A 28 99.81 90.72 -23.90
CA ASP A 28 98.95 89.73 -23.24
C ASP A 28 98.66 90.10 -21.77
N ARG A 29 99.67 90.65 -21.06
CA ARG A 29 99.49 91.16 -19.69
C ARG A 29 98.47 92.28 -19.61
N THR A 30 98.54 93.24 -20.53
CA THR A 30 97.58 94.35 -20.60
C THR A 30 96.17 93.86 -20.92
N TRP A 31 96.03 92.87 -21.81
CA TRP A 31 94.75 92.23 -22.10
C TRP A 31 94.15 91.54 -20.89
N VAL A 32 94.95 90.76 -20.15
CA VAL A 32 94.50 90.09 -18.93
C VAL A 32 94.05 91.11 -17.88
N ASP A 33 94.78 92.23 -17.71
CA ASP A 33 94.41 93.27 -16.75
C ASP A 33 93.13 94.01 -17.13
N ILE A 34 92.92 94.28 -18.43
CA ILE A 34 91.66 94.84 -18.95
C ILE A 34 90.51 93.87 -18.69
N ILE A 35 90.70 92.57 -18.97
CA ILE A 35 89.68 91.54 -18.73
C ILE A 35 89.35 91.42 -17.24
N ARG A 36 90.36 91.35 -16.36
CA ARG A 36 90.16 91.35 -14.90
C ARG A 36 89.39 92.59 -14.43
N HIS A 37 89.72 93.77 -14.97
CA HIS A 37 88.99 94.99 -14.65
C HIS A 37 87.53 94.91 -15.10
N LEU A 38 87.25 94.45 -16.33
CA LEU A 38 85.88 94.28 -16.82
C LEU A 38 85.06 93.25 -16.03
N ILE A 39 85.71 92.18 -15.55
CA ILE A 39 85.11 91.20 -14.62
C ILE A 39 84.80 91.86 -13.27
N SER A 40 85.73 92.66 -12.72
CA SER A 40 85.53 93.34 -11.44
C SER A 40 84.38 94.35 -11.45
N VAL A 41 84.14 94.99 -12.60
CA VAL A 41 83.02 95.92 -12.82
C VAL A 41 81.74 95.16 -13.24
N ASN A 42 81.76 93.82 -13.25
CA ASN A 42 80.65 92.93 -13.61
C ASN A 42 80.05 93.18 -15.00
N ARG A 43 80.84 93.81 -15.89
CA ARG A 43 80.45 94.07 -17.29
C ARG A 43 80.66 92.86 -18.18
N LEU A 44 81.43 91.89 -17.72
CA LEU A 44 81.86 90.73 -18.49
C LEU A 44 81.93 89.49 -17.59
N LYS A 45 81.23 88.43 -17.98
CA LYS A 45 81.19 87.14 -17.26
C LYS A 45 81.85 86.08 -18.14
N LEU A 46 83.03 85.63 -17.75
CA LEU A 46 83.81 84.61 -18.46
C LEU A 46 83.98 83.36 -17.62
N ILE A 47 84.16 82.26 -18.32
CA ILE A 47 84.54 80.96 -17.79
C ILE A 47 85.99 80.73 -18.22
N PHE A 48 86.81 80.29 -17.27
CA PHE A 48 88.23 80.01 -17.51
C PHE A 48 88.38 78.55 -17.86
N SER A 49 89.21 78.25 -18.84
CA SER A 49 89.70 76.88 -19.04
C SER A 49 90.63 76.46 -17.90
N ASN A 50 90.77 75.16 -17.64
CA ASN A 50 91.62 74.62 -16.58
C ASN A 50 93.09 75.04 -16.73
N ASP A 51 93.58 75.23 -17.97
CA ASP A 51 94.95 75.71 -18.26
C ASP A 51 95.07 77.25 -18.15
N GLY A 52 93.95 77.97 -17.95
CA GLY A 52 93.89 79.43 -17.79
C GLY A 52 94.26 80.23 -19.05
N ARG A 53 94.42 79.55 -20.19
CA ARG A 53 94.87 80.14 -21.47
C ARG A 53 93.74 80.67 -22.35
N SER A 54 92.53 80.14 -22.18
CA SER A 54 91.35 80.55 -22.95
C SER A 54 90.24 81.08 -22.03
N TYR A 55 89.44 81.98 -22.59
CA TYR A 55 88.27 82.55 -21.94
C TYR A 55 87.04 82.22 -22.77
N LEU A 56 86.06 81.56 -22.15
CA LEU A 56 84.81 81.24 -22.80
C LEU A 56 83.71 82.17 -22.30
N THR A 57 82.91 82.69 -23.24
CA THR A 57 81.64 83.32 -22.89
C THR A 57 80.58 82.24 -22.67
N ARG A 58 79.55 82.54 -21.87
CA ARG A 58 78.46 81.58 -21.63
C ARG A 58 77.79 81.11 -22.92
N SER A 59 77.57 82.02 -23.86
CA SER A 59 76.98 81.69 -25.16
C SER A 59 77.89 80.85 -26.05
N GLU A 60 79.21 80.95 -25.88
CA GLU A 60 80.15 80.13 -26.63
C GLU A 60 80.26 78.75 -26.01
N LEU A 61 80.32 78.65 -24.68
CA LEU A 61 80.25 77.37 -23.98
C LEU A 61 78.95 76.61 -24.33
N ASP A 62 77.82 77.31 -24.49
CA ASP A 62 76.56 76.67 -24.93
C ASP A 62 76.66 76.03 -26.31
N LYS A 63 77.36 76.70 -27.24
CA LYS A 63 77.58 76.17 -28.60
C LYS A 63 78.56 75.01 -28.55
N GLU A 64 79.68 75.18 -27.87
CA GLU A 64 80.70 74.13 -27.75
C GLU A 64 80.13 72.87 -27.08
N ILE A 65 79.31 73.00 -26.02
CA ILE A 65 78.61 71.85 -25.42
C ILE A 65 77.73 71.14 -26.46
N ARG A 66 76.98 71.88 -27.29
CA ARG A 66 76.10 71.29 -28.30
C ARG A 66 76.88 70.65 -29.45
N ASP A 67 77.92 71.32 -29.92
CA ASP A 67 78.78 70.86 -31.01
C ASP A 67 79.55 69.60 -30.57
N GLU A 68 80.00 69.56 -29.31
CA GLU A 68 80.72 68.41 -28.75
C GLU A 68 79.80 67.19 -28.57
N VAL A 69 78.57 67.42 -28.09
CA VAL A 69 77.53 66.37 -28.02
C VAL A 69 77.20 65.85 -29.41
N GLU A 70 77.09 66.73 -30.42
CA GLU A 70 76.82 66.33 -31.80
C GLU A 70 78.00 65.57 -32.43
N ALA A 71 79.24 66.00 -32.18
CA ALA A 71 80.47 65.35 -32.62
C ALA A 71 80.60 63.92 -32.05
N HIS A 72 80.18 63.71 -30.80
CA HIS A 72 80.14 62.39 -30.15
C HIS A 72 78.88 61.59 -30.49
N SER A 73 78.30 61.82 -31.67
CA SER A 73 77.11 61.13 -32.15
C SER A 73 75.92 61.20 -31.17
N GLY A 74 75.80 62.30 -30.43
CA GLY A 74 74.62 62.63 -29.63
C GLY A 74 74.57 62.04 -28.23
N ARG A 75 75.60 61.33 -27.74
CA ARG A 75 75.71 60.83 -26.36
C ARG A 75 77.16 61.01 -25.88
N ILE A 76 77.34 61.69 -24.75
CA ILE A 76 78.67 61.91 -24.15
C ILE A 76 78.57 61.91 -22.62
N SER A 77 79.61 61.42 -21.94
CA SER A 77 79.70 61.51 -20.48
C SER A 77 80.07 62.93 -20.05
N LEU A 78 79.57 63.39 -18.90
CA LEU A 78 79.91 64.73 -18.39
C LEU A 78 81.41 64.88 -18.10
N THR A 79 82.08 63.80 -17.74
CA THR A 79 83.53 63.77 -17.52
C THR A 79 84.33 63.95 -18.81
N GLU A 80 83.89 63.30 -19.89
CA GLU A 80 84.53 63.42 -21.21
C GLU A 80 84.24 64.77 -21.85
N LEU A 81 83.02 65.29 -21.67
CA LEU A 81 82.67 66.65 -22.06
C LEU A 81 83.56 67.69 -21.36
N ALA A 82 83.84 67.48 -20.07
CA ALA A 82 84.74 68.35 -19.32
C ALA A 82 86.20 68.27 -19.75
N SER A 83 86.69 67.07 -20.10
CA SER A 83 88.04 66.93 -20.65
C SER A 83 88.19 67.53 -22.05
N ASN A 84 87.18 67.39 -22.91
CA ASN A 84 87.27 67.85 -24.30
C ASN A 84 87.17 69.37 -24.41
N LEU A 85 86.34 70.00 -23.57
CA LEU A 85 86.20 71.45 -23.51
C LEU A 85 87.27 72.13 -22.64
N ASP A 86 88.04 71.34 -21.87
CA ASP A 86 89.07 71.79 -20.93
C ASP A 86 88.53 72.83 -19.92
N VAL A 87 87.33 72.57 -19.40
CA VAL A 87 86.62 73.39 -18.40
C VAL A 87 86.30 72.51 -17.18
N ASP A 88 86.21 73.12 -16.00
CA ASP A 88 85.89 72.44 -14.75
C ASP A 88 84.53 71.71 -14.81
N PHE A 89 84.48 70.51 -14.25
CA PHE A 89 83.32 69.62 -14.26
C PHE A 89 82.09 70.29 -13.62
N GLU A 90 82.25 70.97 -12.49
CA GLU A 90 81.14 71.62 -11.78
C GLU A 90 80.47 72.71 -12.63
N ILE A 91 81.26 73.43 -13.43
CA ILE A 91 80.78 74.49 -14.32
C ILE A 91 80.01 73.88 -15.48
N ILE A 92 80.52 72.80 -16.07
CA ILE A 92 79.86 72.09 -17.17
C ILE A 92 78.56 71.44 -16.68
N GLU A 93 78.57 70.74 -15.56
CA GLU A 93 77.38 70.09 -15.00
C GLU A 93 76.27 71.12 -14.74
N SER A 94 76.61 72.22 -14.06
CA SER A 94 75.68 73.32 -13.81
C SER A 94 75.14 73.91 -15.12
N ARG A 95 76.02 74.13 -16.12
CA ARG A 95 75.62 74.74 -17.38
C ARG A 95 74.75 73.83 -18.24
N VAL A 96 75.05 72.53 -18.28
CA VAL A 96 74.23 71.52 -18.95
C VAL A 96 72.82 71.48 -18.34
N LEU A 97 72.70 71.51 -17.01
CA LEU A 97 71.38 71.54 -16.35
C LEU A 97 70.59 72.80 -16.72
N GLU A 98 71.24 73.97 -16.77
CA GLU A 98 70.62 75.21 -17.24
C GLU A 98 70.18 75.14 -18.71
N LEU A 99 71.01 74.53 -19.58
CA LEU A 99 70.68 74.33 -20.99
C LEU A 99 69.49 73.38 -21.17
N ILE A 100 69.44 72.28 -20.42
CA ILE A 100 68.32 71.35 -20.45
C ILE A 100 67.04 72.04 -19.98
N ALA A 101 67.11 72.85 -18.91
CA ALA A 101 65.98 73.64 -18.42
C ALA A 101 65.49 74.67 -19.46
N ALA A 102 66.41 75.32 -20.17
CA ALA A 102 66.08 76.25 -21.25
C ALA A 102 65.48 75.53 -22.47
N ASP A 103 65.98 74.33 -22.80
CA ASP A 103 65.57 73.55 -23.95
C ASP A 103 64.25 72.78 -23.74
N VAL A 104 63.67 72.78 -22.53
CA VAL A 104 62.34 72.18 -22.29
C VAL A 104 61.26 72.76 -23.22
N GLN A 105 61.38 74.04 -23.58
CA GLN A 105 60.44 74.75 -24.45
C GLN A 105 60.82 74.69 -25.95
N CYS A 106 62.01 74.21 -26.29
CA CYS A 106 62.50 74.16 -27.67
C CYS A 106 62.19 72.80 -28.32
N GLN A 107 61.50 72.81 -29.47
CA GLN A 107 61.26 71.62 -30.32
C GLN A 107 62.43 71.32 -31.28
N SER A 108 63.64 71.73 -30.95
CA SER A 108 64.82 71.57 -31.82
C SER A 108 65.39 70.15 -31.73
N PRO A 109 65.92 69.59 -32.84
CA PRO A 109 66.53 68.25 -32.84
C PRO A 109 67.79 68.15 -31.98
N CYS A 110 68.42 69.28 -31.66
CA CYS A 110 69.60 69.40 -30.78
C CYS A 110 69.23 69.57 -29.29
N ARG A 111 67.95 69.40 -28.91
CA ARG A 111 67.52 69.46 -27.51
C ARG A 111 68.31 68.45 -26.66
N LEU A 112 68.86 68.91 -25.56
CA LEU A 112 69.60 68.09 -24.61
C LEU A 112 68.66 67.43 -23.60
N ILE A 113 69.02 66.22 -23.19
CA ILE A 113 68.32 65.40 -22.20
C ILE A 113 69.38 64.83 -21.26
N SER A 114 69.15 64.93 -19.96
CA SER A 114 70.07 64.39 -18.95
C SER A 114 69.79 62.91 -18.70
N ILE A 115 70.88 62.15 -18.65
CA ILE A 115 70.98 60.82 -18.08
C ILE A 115 71.96 60.95 -16.90
N PRO A 116 71.90 60.11 -15.84
CA PRO A 116 72.89 60.20 -14.76
C PRO A 116 74.33 60.15 -15.28
N SER A 117 75.10 61.22 -15.03
CA SER A 117 76.49 61.41 -15.50
C SER A 117 76.70 61.49 -17.02
N GLU A 118 75.63 61.56 -17.82
CA GLU A 118 75.67 61.60 -19.28
C GLU A 118 74.69 62.62 -19.85
N VAL A 119 74.97 63.12 -21.05
CA VAL A 119 74.09 64.02 -21.80
C VAL A 119 73.82 63.40 -23.15
N VAL A 120 72.54 63.37 -23.52
CA VAL A 120 72.11 62.92 -24.85
C VAL A 120 71.29 63.99 -25.54
N ASN A 121 71.35 64.02 -26.87
CA ASN A 121 70.47 64.87 -27.66
C ASN A 121 69.21 64.11 -28.13
N SER A 122 68.16 64.85 -28.49
CA SER A 122 66.90 64.28 -28.98
C SER A 122 67.08 63.44 -30.26
N SER A 123 68.06 63.76 -31.10
CA SER A 123 68.36 62.96 -32.30
C SER A 123 68.95 61.57 -31.97
N TYR A 124 69.73 61.43 -30.90
CA TYR A 124 70.15 60.13 -30.36
C TYR A 124 68.94 59.32 -29.86
N VAL A 125 68.07 59.93 -29.05
CA VAL A 125 66.85 59.27 -28.56
C VAL A 125 65.97 58.77 -29.71
N ARG A 126 65.79 59.58 -30.76
CA ARG A 126 65.03 59.17 -31.95
C ARG A 126 65.68 57.98 -32.65
N ARG A 127 67.01 57.94 -32.80
CA ARG A 127 67.72 56.79 -33.39
C ARG A 127 67.55 55.53 -32.55
N VAL A 128 67.72 55.62 -31.24
CA VAL A 128 67.46 54.50 -30.32
C VAL A 128 66.01 54.03 -30.46
N ALA A 129 65.04 54.94 -30.55
CA ALA A 129 63.65 54.55 -30.77
C ALA A 129 63.44 53.79 -32.10
N HIS A 130 64.11 54.20 -33.19
CA HIS A 130 64.09 53.46 -34.46
C HIS A 130 64.79 52.09 -34.37
N GLU A 131 65.93 51.98 -33.69
CA GLU A 131 66.60 50.69 -33.48
C GLU A 131 65.76 49.74 -32.63
N ILE A 132 65.03 50.26 -31.64
CA ILE A 132 64.06 49.46 -30.87
C ILE A 132 62.91 49.01 -31.76
N LEU A 133 62.44 49.85 -32.69
CA LEU A 133 61.41 49.45 -33.66
C LEU A 133 61.92 48.29 -34.53
N ASP A 134 63.12 48.39 -35.09
CA ASP A 134 63.71 47.34 -35.92
C ASP A 134 63.80 46.02 -35.14
N LYS A 135 64.19 46.08 -33.86
CA LYS A 135 64.21 44.89 -32.98
C LYS A 135 62.84 44.32 -32.67
N LEU A 136 61.85 45.18 -32.43
CA LEU A 136 60.47 44.77 -32.25
C LEU A 136 59.89 44.14 -33.52
N GLU A 137 60.23 44.63 -34.70
CA GLU A 137 59.80 44.06 -35.98
C GLU A 137 60.51 42.73 -36.29
N GLU A 138 61.80 42.62 -35.98
CA GLU A 138 62.60 41.40 -36.18
C GLU A 138 62.17 40.26 -35.24
N GLN A 139 61.99 40.55 -33.95
CA GLN A 139 61.70 39.53 -32.92
C GLN A 139 60.22 39.37 -32.59
N GLY A 140 59.39 40.40 -32.85
CA GLY A 140 57.96 40.44 -32.52
C GLY A 140 57.64 40.64 -31.04
N GLN A 141 58.58 40.33 -30.14
CA GLN A 141 58.49 40.55 -28.70
C GLN A 141 59.85 40.95 -28.12
N THR A 142 59.86 41.80 -27.09
CA THR A 142 61.09 42.12 -26.34
C THR A 142 60.74 42.56 -24.92
N SER A 143 61.70 42.51 -23.99
CA SER A 143 61.55 43.05 -22.63
C SER A 143 62.34 44.33 -22.42
N ILE A 144 61.92 45.20 -21.48
CA ILE A 144 62.69 46.40 -21.13
C ILE A 144 64.10 46.04 -20.65
N GLY A 145 64.24 44.91 -19.93
CA GLY A 145 65.52 44.41 -19.47
C GLY A 145 66.49 44.09 -20.62
N GLU A 146 66.00 43.40 -21.65
CA GLU A 146 66.78 43.12 -22.86
C GLU A 146 67.24 44.42 -23.55
N LEU A 147 66.33 45.37 -23.77
CA LEU A 147 66.66 46.66 -24.39
C LEU A 147 67.68 47.45 -23.55
N THR A 148 67.54 47.45 -22.23
CA THR A 148 68.47 48.10 -21.30
C THR A 148 69.89 47.53 -21.47
N THR A 149 70.03 46.20 -21.59
CA THR A 149 71.33 45.56 -21.80
C THR A 149 71.93 45.84 -23.18
N ILE A 150 71.10 45.96 -24.22
CA ILE A 150 71.55 46.19 -25.60
C ILE A 150 72.06 47.63 -25.77
N PHE A 151 71.31 48.61 -25.27
CA PHE A 151 71.66 50.02 -25.46
C PHE A 151 72.53 50.61 -24.35
N GLY A 152 72.72 49.88 -23.24
CA GLY A 152 73.47 50.36 -22.07
C GLY A 152 72.86 51.63 -21.48
N LEU A 153 71.53 51.70 -21.43
CA LEU A 153 70.74 52.83 -20.95
C LEU A 153 69.89 52.42 -19.73
N PRO A 154 69.60 53.31 -18.77
CA PRO A 154 68.76 52.98 -17.63
C PRO A 154 67.35 52.51 -18.02
N THR A 155 66.77 51.58 -17.26
CA THR A 155 65.43 51.02 -17.51
C THR A 155 64.34 52.09 -17.53
N THR A 156 64.44 53.08 -16.65
CA THR A 156 63.52 54.23 -16.58
C THR A 156 63.58 55.07 -17.85
N PHE A 157 64.78 55.25 -18.42
CA PHE A 157 64.99 56.01 -19.64
C PHE A 157 64.39 55.27 -20.85
N ILE A 158 64.66 53.98 -21.00
CA ILE A 158 64.06 53.15 -22.06
C ILE A 158 62.53 53.11 -21.92
N SER A 159 62.00 52.99 -20.71
CA SER A 159 60.54 53.01 -20.47
C SER A 159 59.92 54.35 -20.91
N ASN A 160 60.60 55.47 -20.67
CA ASN A 160 60.14 56.78 -21.12
C ASN A 160 60.14 56.87 -22.64
N ILE A 161 61.19 56.36 -23.32
CA ILE A 161 61.23 56.28 -24.79
C ILE A 161 60.06 55.43 -25.32
N MET A 162 59.83 54.25 -24.73
CA MET A 162 58.70 53.40 -25.12
C MET A 162 57.37 54.13 -24.97
N GLN A 163 57.16 54.88 -23.88
CA GLN A 163 55.92 55.60 -23.63
C GLN A 163 55.74 56.81 -24.54
N GLU A 164 56.80 57.60 -24.76
CA GLU A 164 56.78 58.80 -25.61
C GLU A 164 56.44 58.43 -27.06
N TYR A 165 57.04 57.36 -27.57
CA TYR A 165 56.87 56.93 -28.95
C TYR A 165 55.79 55.84 -29.14
N GLN A 166 55.05 55.48 -28.09
CA GLN A 166 54.03 54.42 -28.08
C GLN A 166 52.88 54.64 -29.07
N SER A 167 52.57 55.89 -29.42
CA SER A 167 51.49 56.25 -30.34
C SER A 167 52.02 56.71 -31.71
N THR A 168 53.29 57.11 -31.78
CA THR A 168 53.91 57.68 -32.98
C THR A 168 54.71 56.67 -33.78
N LEU A 169 55.54 55.85 -33.14
CA LEU A 169 56.41 54.86 -33.80
C LEU A 169 56.01 53.43 -33.46
N PHE A 170 55.77 53.13 -32.19
CA PHE A 170 55.46 51.77 -31.76
C PHE A 170 53.96 51.50 -31.84
N ARG A 171 53.59 50.26 -32.17
CA ARG A 171 52.24 49.73 -31.95
C ARG A 171 52.38 48.41 -31.23
N VAL A 172 52.64 48.52 -29.93
CA VAL A 172 52.99 47.39 -29.08
C VAL A 172 52.06 47.28 -27.89
N HIS A 173 51.81 46.07 -27.42
CA HIS A 173 50.99 45.83 -26.23
C HIS A 173 51.89 45.27 -25.14
N LYS A 174 51.77 45.82 -23.93
CA LYS A 174 52.51 45.36 -22.76
C LYS A 174 51.75 44.23 -22.07
N TYR A 175 52.39 43.07 -21.92
CA TYR A 175 51.90 41.97 -21.10
C TYR A 175 53.01 41.55 -20.12
N GLY A 176 52.84 41.91 -18.84
CA GLY A 176 53.89 41.76 -17.83
C GLY A 176 55.12 42.62 -18.18
N GLU A 177 56.30 42.01 -18.20
CA GLU A 177 57.58 42.66 -18.52
C GLU A 177 57.90 42.72 -20.02
N LYS A 178 57.04 42.14 -20.87
CA LYS A 178 57.27 42.02 -22.32
C LYS A 178 56.32 42.90 -23.13
N TYR A 179 56.87 43.47 -24.19
CA TYR A 179 56.17 44.22 -25.22
C TYR A 179 56.03 43.34 -26.45
N PHE A 180 54.82 43.31 -27.03
CA PHE A 180 54.49 42.49 -28.17
C PHE A 180 53.97 43.36 -29.31
N THR A 181 54.41 43.12 -30.54
CA THR A 181 53.87 43.81 -31.71
C THR A 181 52.49 43.27 -32.09
N ASP A 182 51.68 44.12 -32.73
CA ASP A 182 50.39 43.70 -33.27
C ASP A 182 50.54 42.54 -34.27
N THR A 183 51.60 42.55 -35.09
CA THR A 183 51.89 41.48 -36.05
C THR A 183 52.14 40.15 -35.34
N PHE A 184 52.94 40.15 -34.28
CA PHE A 184 53.22 38.96 -33.48
C PHE A 184 51.97 38.44 -32.75
N LEU A 185 51.18 39.34 -32.15
CA LEU A 185 49.93 38.96 -31.48
C LEU A 185 48.91 38.39 -32.46
N ASN A 186 48.76 38.99 -33.63
CA ASN A 186 47.86 38.51 -34.67
C ASN A 186 48.30 37.14 -35.22
N ALA A 187 49.60 36.94 -35.46
CA ALA A 187 50.15 35.66 -35.87
C ALA A 187 49.93 34.58 -34.78
N THR A 188 50.16 34.94 -33.52
CA THR A 188 49.94 34.05 -32.36
C THR A 188 48.46 33.71 -32.20
N LYS A 189 47.56 34.69 -32.32
CA LYS A 189 46.11 34.49 -32.32
C LYS A 189 45.66 33.61 -33.48
N ALA A 190 46.27 33.74 -34.66
CA ALA A 190 46.00 32.88 -35.81
C ALA A 190 46.48 31.42 -35.56
N LYS A 191 47.66 31.22 -34.95
CA LYS A 191 48.14 29.89 -34.53
C LYS A 191 47.20 29.24 -33.52
N ILE A 192 46.81 29.99 -32.48
CA ILE A 192 45.85 29.55 -31.46
C ILE A 192 44.52 29.16 -32.12
N ARG A 193 43.98 30.02 -32.99
CA ARG A 193 42.76 29.75 -33.72
C ARG A 193 42.87 28.48 -34.56
N GLY A 194 43.94 28.34 -35.34
CA GLY A 194 44.20 27.15 -36.17
C GLY A 194 44.22 25.87 -35.34
N TYR A 195 44.92 25.90 -34.20
CA TYR A 195 44.97 24.77 -33.26
C TYR A 195 43.57 24.39 -32.77
N PHE A 196 42.85 25.32 -32.13
CA PHE A 196 41.55 25.03 -31.53
C PHE A 196 40.44 24.76 -32.56
N THR A 197 40.60 25.19 -33.81
CA THR A 197 39.69 24.81 -34.91
C THR A 197 39.83 23.33 -35.29
N GLY A 198 41.04 22.77 -35.19
CA GLY A 198 41.30 21.35 -35.49
C GLY A 198 41.08 20.39 -34.32
N VAL A 199 40.77 20.90 -33.14
CA VAL A 199 40.59 20.08 -31.94
C VAL A 199 39.18 19.47 -31.94
N VAL A 200 39.11 18.14 -31.84
CA VAL A 200 37.85 17.36 -31.84
C VAL A 200 37.51 16.82 -30.45
N ARG A 201 38.41 16.93 -29.47
CA ARG A 201 38.22 16.45 -28.10
C ARG A 201 38.49 17.58 -27.09
N PRO A 202 37.98 17.53 -25.86
CA PRO A 202 38.32 18.52 -24.83
C PRO A 202 39.83 18.59 -24.55
N VAL A 203 40.40 19.79 -24.50
CA VAL A 203 41.85 20.02 -24.24
C VAL A 203 42.03 21.14 -23.21
N THR A 204 43.01 20.99 -22.31
CA THR A 204 43.38 22.00 -21.31
C THR A 204 44.25 23.10 -21.90
N LEU A 205 44.00 24.36 -21.51
CA LEU A 205 44.75 25.52 -22.00
C LEU A 205 46.25 25.42 -21.68
N SER A 206 46.62 24.90 -20.51
CA SER A 206 48.03 24.74 -20.11
C SER A 206 48.80 23.79 -21.03
N SER A 207 48.17 22.68 -21.46
CA SER A 207 48.76 21.74 -22.43
C SER A 207 49.00 22.40 -23.79
N VAL A 208 48.05 23.26 -24.22
CA VAL A 208 48.17 24.01 -25.47
C VAL A 208 49.23 25.10 -25.36
N ALA A 209 49.30 25.81 -24.23
CA ALA A 209 50.31 26.82 -23.95
C ALA A 209 51.72 26.25 -24.08
N THR A 210 51.97 25.07 -23.49
CA THR A 210 53.25 24.37 -23.64
C THR A 210 53.54 23.95 -25.08
N LYS A 211 52.53 23.48 -25.82
CA LYS A 211 52.69 22.97 -27.18
C LYS A 211 52.90 24.08 -28.22
N LEU A 212 52.25 25.22 -28.02
CA LEU A 212 52.39 26.40 -28.87
C LEU A 212 53.56 27.30 -28.44
N GLN A 213 54.18 27.03 -27.28
CA GLN A 213 55.22 27.86 -26.66
C GLN A 213 54.75 29.31 -26.44
N VAL A 214 53.50 29.48 -26.02
CA VAL A 214 52.87 30.79 -25.77
C VAL A 214 52.44 30.86 -24.30
N PRO A 215 52.62 32.00 -23.61
CA PRO A 215 52.11 32.19 -22.25
C PRO A 215 50.62 31.89 -22.13
N GLU A 216 50.21 31.15 -21.10
CA GLU A 216 48.83 30.70 -20.90
C GLU A 216 47.83 31.86 -20.82
N ASN A 217 48.24 33.01 -20.26
CA ASN A 217 47.41 34.22 -20.20
C ASN A 217 46.99 34.72 -21.59
N ILE A 218 47.91 34.67 -22.56
CA ILE A 218 47.65 35.09 -23.95
C ILE A 218 46.75 34.06 -24.63
N VAL A 219 46.96 32.77 -24.36
CA VAL A 219 46.09 31.70 -24.89
C VAL A 219 44.67 31.84 -24.36
N SER A 220 44.51 32.02 -23.05
CA SER A 220 43.22 32.18 -22.38
C SER A 220 42.45 33.40 -22.90
N SER A 221 43.09 34.58 -22.93
CA SER A 221 42.47 35.81 -23.44
C SER A 221 42.13 35.72 -24.93
N SER A 222 43.01 35.11 -25.73
CA SER A 222 42.77 34.90 -27.17
C SER A 222 41.62 33.94 -27.43
N VAL A 223 41.55 32.81 -26.71
CA VAL A 223 40.46 31.83 -26.85
C VAL A 223 39.14 32.44 -26.41
N ALA A 224 39.10 33.13 -25.28
CA ALA A 224 37.90 33.84 -24.82
C ALA A 224 37.41 34.87 -25.84
N SER A 225 38.33 35.68 -26.40
CA SER A 225 38.03 36.64 -27.48
C SER A 225 37.54 35.96 -28.76
N LEU A 226 38.11 34.82 -29.14
CA LEU A 226 37.72 34.09 -30.34
C LEU A 226 36.34 33.44 -30.19
N ILE A 227 35.99 32.97 -28.99
CA ILE A 227 34.64 32.46 -28.68
C ILE A 227 33.63 33.61 -28.66
N SER A 228 33.93 34.72 -27.99
CA SER A 228 33.01 35.87 -27.91
C SER A 228 32.73 36.51 -29.27
N THR A 229 33.71 36.48 -30.18
CA THR A 229 33.55 36.95 -31.57
C THR A 229 32.95 35.91 -32.51
N GLY A 230 32.60 34.72 -32.03
CA GLY A 230 32.04 33.63 -32.83
C GLY A 230 33.01 33.03 -33.85
N ARG A 231 34.31 33.35 -33.77
CA ARG A 231 35.34 32.82 -34.69
C ARG A 231 35.80 31.41 -34.33
N LEU A 232 35.42 30.93 -33.15
CA LEU A 232 35.74 29.62 -32.62
C LEU A 232 34.50 29.01 -31.97
N CYS A 233 34.13 27.81 -32.41
CA CYS A 233 32.93 27.14 -31.97
C CYS A 233 33.26 26.18 -30.82
N GLY A 234 33.01 26.61 -29.59
CA GLY A 234 33.13 25.79 -28.41
C GLY A 234 33.00 26.61 -27.14
N THR A 235 33.09 25.95 -26.00
CA THR A 235 32.93 26.56 -24.68
C THR A 235 34.18 26.38 -23.86
N LEU A 236 34.51 27.41 -23.07
CA LEU A 236 35.61 27.36 -22.12
C LEU A 236 35.04 27.13 -20.71
N ILE A 237 35.42 26.01 -20.09
CA ILE A 237 34.98 25.67 -18.74
C ILE A 237 35.90 26.36 -17.74
N ALA A 238 35.39 27.39 -17.05
CA ALA A 238 36.15 28.26 -16.15
C ALA A 238 36.91 27.52 -15.04
N ASN A 239 36.31 26.50 -14.43
CA ASN A 239 36.93 25.78 -13.30
C ASN A 239 38.11 24.88 -13.70
N ARG A 240 38.26 24.54 -14.99
CA ARG A 240 39.28 23.56 -15.45
C ARG A 240 40.16 24.11 -16.56
N SER A 241 40.03 25.38 -16.94
CA SER A 241 40.69 25.98 -18.10
C SER A 241 40.68 25.02 -19.30
N THR A 242 39.53 24.39 -19.56
CA THR A 242 39.39 23.33 -20.56
C THR A 242 38.49 23.83 -21.67
N PHE A 243 38.99 23.79 -22.89
CA PHE A 243 38.21 24.10 -24.07
C PHE A 243 37.47 22.85 -24.54
N VAL A 244 36.16 22.94 -24.70
CA VAL A 244 35.29 21.89 -25.24
C VAL A 244 34.80 22.33 -26.63
N PRO A 245 35.24 21.66 -27.71
CA PRO A 245 34.76 21.96 -29.06
C PRO A 245 33.26 21.71 -29.21
N GLN A 246 32.56 22.58 -29.94
CA GLN A 246 31.12 22.41 -30.20
C GLN A 246 30.82 21.09 -30.94
N CYS A 247 31.71 20.66 -31.85
CA CYS A 247 31.57 19.41 -32.59
C CYS A 247 31.60 18.19 -31.66
N TYR A 248 32.37 18.23 -30.57
CA TYR A 248 32.42 17.18 -29.57
C TYR A 248 31.08 17.06 -28.84
N THR A 249 30.56 18.19 -28.33
CA THR A 249 29.24 18.23 -27.67
C THR A 249 28.13 17.78 -28.61
N HIS A 250 28.17 18.20 -29.88
CA HIS A 250 27.18 17.79 -30.87
C HIS A 250 27.26 16.29 -31.20
N ALA A 251 28.47 15.72 -31.25
CA ALA A 251 28.66 14.29 -31.45
C ALA A 251 28.16 13.49 -30.25
N GLU A 252 28.44 13.94 -29.01
CA GLU A 252 27.89 13.34 -27.79
C GLU A 252 26.35 13.39 -27.79
N ASP A 253 25.77 14.57 -28.04
CA ASP A 253 24.32 14.75 -28.12
C ASP A 253 23.68 13.85 -29.17
N THR A 254 24.26 13.82 -30.38
CA THR A 254 23.75 12.98 -31.48
C THR A 254 23.87 11.50 -31.13
N TYR A 255 24.98 11.10 -30.50
CA TYR A 255 25.17 9.72 -30.07
C TYR A 255 24.14 9.32 -29.02
N VAL A 256 23.96 10.12 -27.97
CA VAL A 256 22.97 9.84 -26.91
C VAL A 256 21.55 9.80 -27.46
N ASN A 257 21.20 10.76 -28.33
CA ASN A 257 19.89 10.76 -28.99
C ASN A 257 19.71 9.52 -29.88
N SER A 258 20.70 9.15 -30.67
CA SER A 258 20.63 7.95 -31.53
C SER A 258 20.43 6.69 -30.70
N PHE A 259 21.21 6.51 -29.62
CA PHE A 259 21.08 5.39 -28.69
C PHE A 259 19.69 5.33 -28.06
N TYR A 260 19.18 6.48 -27.59
CA TYR A 260 17.85 6.58 -27.02
C TYR A 260 16.74 6.25 -28.04
N THR A 261 16.85 6.73 -29.29
CA THR A 261 15.87 6.40 -30.34
C THR A 261 15.91 4.95 -30.77
N GLN A 262 17.08 4.31 -30.73
CA GLN A 262 17.26 2.92 -31.18
C GLN A 262 16.85 1.92 -30.11
N ASN A 263 17.24 2.17 -28.85
CA ASN A 263 17.04 1.23 -27.75
C ASN A 263 15.85 1.59 -26.86
N GLY A 264 15.36 2.83 -26.90
CA GLY A 264 14.25 3.29 -26.06
C GLY A 264 14.63 3.57 -24.60
N TYR A 265 15.90 3.45 -24.21
CA TYR A 265 16.41 3.78 -22.87
C TYR A 265 17.85 4.29 -22.91
N VAL A 266 18.31 4.92 -21.82
CA VAL A 266 19.69 5.36 -21.58
C VAL A 266 20.06 5.18 -20.11
N GLU A 267 21.15 4.48 -19.84
CA GLU A 267 21.73 4.33 -18.50
C GLU A 267 22.60 5.53 -18.12
N TRP A 268 22.50 5.98 -16.87
CA TRP A 268 23.28 7.12 -16.38
C TRP A 268 24.75 6.74 -16.17
N ASN A 269 25.05 5.48 -15.85
CA ASN A 269 26.42 4.99 -15.76
C ASN A 269 27.14 5.05 -17.11
N TYR A 270 26.41 4.79 -18.20
CA TYR A 270 26.92 4.95 -19.54
C TYR A 270 27.28 6.42 -19.85
N LEU A 271 26.44 7.37 -19.43
CA LEU A 271 26.73 8.81 -19.57
C LEU A 271 27.90 9.28 -18.70
N LYS A 272 28.05 8.73 -17.49
CA LYS A 272 29.23 8.98 -16.65
C LYS A 272 30.51 8.49 -17.32
N ARG A 273 30.49 7.35 -18.01
CA ARG A 273 31.62 6.85 -18.82
C ARG A 273 31.96 7.78 -19.99
N LEU A 274 30.95 8.43 -20.57
CA LEU A 274 31.12 9.51 -21.56
C LEU A 274 31.60 10.84 -20.94
N LYS A 275 31.96 10.88 -19.65
CA LYS A 275 32.43 12.06 -18.92
C LYS A 275 31.41 13.19 -18.76
N ILE A 276 30.12 12.89 -18.89
CA ILE A 276 29.05 13.82 -18.54
C ILE A 276 28.94 13.85 -17.01
N ALA A 277 29.24 15.00 -16.40
CA ALA A 277 29.34 15.13 -14.94
C ALA A 277 27.99 14.93 -14.23
N ASP A 278 26.89 15.41 -14.83
CA ASP A 278 25.53 15.26 -14.30
C ASP A 278 24.58 14.72 -15.38
N PRO A 279 24.41 13.38 -15.44
CA PRO A 279 23.51 12.73 -16.40
C PRO A 279 22.05 13.17 -16.26
N GLY A 280 21.58 13.42 -15.04
CA GLY A 280 20.17 13.69 -14.76
C GLY A 280 19.74 15.04 -15.33
N SER A 281 20.49 16.10 -15.03
CA SER A 281 20.21 17.43 -15.55
C SER A 281 20.41 17.52 -17.07
N TYR A 282 21.44 16.84 -17.58
CA TYR A 282 21.71 16.74 -19.02
C TYR A 282 20.52 16.12 -19.77
N LEU A 283 20.04 14.96 -19.32
CA LEU A 283 18.93 14.26 -19.97
C LEU A 283 17.60 14.99 -19.83
N ARG A 284 17.31 15.63 -18.69
CA ARG A 284 16.08 16.43 -18.52
C ARG A 284 16.00 17.62 -19.47
N THR A 285 17.14 18.21 -19.80
CA THR A 285 17.22 19.34 -20.73
C THR A 285 17.04 18.88 -22.19
N LYS A 286 17.57 17.70 -22.54
CA LYS A 286 17.60 17.20 -23.92
C LYS A 286 16.38 16.35 -24.29
N ILE A 287 15.88 15.55 -23.36
CA ILE A 287 14.79 14.58 -23.57
C ILE A 287 13.71 14.77 -22.50
N PRO A 288 12.97 15.89 -22.53
CA PRO A 288 11.99 16.22 -21.48
C PRO A 288 10.79 15.27 -21.47
N ASN A 289 10.51 14.60 -22.59
CA ASN A 289 9.37 13.68 -22.72
C ASN A 289 9.68 12.26 -22.19
N ALA A 290 10.90 12.01 -21.73
CA ALA A 290 11.29 10.72 -21.18
C ALA A 290 11.00 10.64 -19.68
N VAL A 291 10.81 9.41 -19.18
CA VAL A 291 10.70 9.16 -17.75
C VAL A 291 12.11 9.01 -17.19
N HIS A 292 12.49 9.92 -16.29
CA HIS A 292 13.80 9.94 -15.65
C HIS A 292 13.74 9.26 -14.27
N LEU A 293 14.36 8.09 -14.17
CA LEU A 293 14.55 7.35 -12.93
C LEU A 293 15.97 7.57 -12.40
N PRO A 294 16.23 7.42 -11.10
CA PRO A 294 17.58 7.46 -10.57
C PRO A 294 18.39 6.30 -11.18
N GLY A 295 19.33 6.62 -12.08
CA GLY A 295 20.18 5.64 -12.75
C GLY A 295 19.81 5.33 -14.20
N LEU A 296 18.58 5.62 -14.63
CA LEU A 296 18.09 5.27 -15.97
C LEU A 296 17.09 6.31 -16.51
N THR A 297 17.03 6.46 -17.83
CA THR A 297 15.98 7.24 -18.50
C THR A 297 15.34 6.41 -19.60
N ILE A 298 14.01 6.35 -19.62
CA ILE A 298 13.23 5.48 -20.52
C ILE A 298 12.28 6.31 -21.38
N ASN A 299 12.07 5.84 -22.60
CA ASN A 299 11.06 6.35 -23.50
C ASN A 299 9.64 6.14 -22.96
N ALA A 300 8.83 7.20 -23.00
CA ALA A 300 7.42 7.16 -22.62
C ALA A 300 6.64 6.07 -23.39
N LEU A 301 7.00 5.79 -24.65
CA LEU A 301 6.38 4.73 -25.43
C LEU A 301 6.54 3.34 -24.80
N LEU A 302 7.70 3.05 -24.22
CA LEU A 302 7.95 1.77 -23.53
C LEU A 302 7.10 1.68 -22.26
N VAL A 303 6.95 2.80 -21.54
CA VAL A 303 6.07 2.88 -20.37
C VAL A 303 4.61 2.67 -20.75
N ASP A 304 4.15 3.23 -21.87
CA ASP A 304 2.79 3.04 -22.35
C ASP A 304 2.55 1.63 -22.89
N GLN A 305 3.54 0.98 -23.50
CA GLN A 305 3.51 -0.44 -23.85
C GLN A 305 3.39 -1.32 -22.59
N LEU A 306 4.18 -1.05 -21.55
CA LEU A 306 4.08 -1.76 -20.27
C LEU A 306 2.70 -1.57 -19.64
N LYS A 307 2.14 -0.35 -19.64
CA LYS A 307 0.76 -0.12 -19.18
C LYS A 307 -0.25 -0.93 -19.99
N ALA A 308 -0.12 -0.96 -21.32
CA ALA A 308 -1.02 -1.72 -22.18
C ALA A 308 -0.97 -3.22 -21.86
N LEU A 309 0.23 -3.78 -21.64
CA LEU A 309 0.41 -5.18 -21.22
C LEU A 309 -0.24 -5.45 -19.85
N ILE A 310 -0.01 -4.58 -18.87
CA ILE A 310 -0.63 -4.69 -17.53
C ILE A 310 -2.17 -4.64 -17.64
N THR A 311 -2.72 -3.73 -18.46
CA THR A 311 -4.18 -3.67 -18.68
C THR A 311 -4.72 -4.91 -19.40
N GLY A 312 -3.92 -5.51 -20.31
CA GLY A 312 -4.25 -6.78 -20.95
C GLY A 312 -4.32 -7.93 -19.95
N VAL A 313 -3.33 -8.03 -19.05
CA VAL A 313 -3.29 -9.04 -17.97
C VAL A 313 -4.54 -8.97 -17.08
N ILE A 314 -4.99 -7.76 -16.73
CA ILE A 314 -6.19 -7.55 -15.93
C ILE A 314 -7.45 -7.99 -16.69
N ARG A 315 -7.54 -7.65 -17.99
CA ARG A 315 -8.70 -7.98 -18.83
C ARG A 315 -8.82 -9.47 -19.07
N ASP A 316 -7.69 -10.13 -19.36
CA ASP A 316 -7.65 -11.52 -19.80
C ASP A 316 -7.47 -12.49 -18.61
N VAL A 317 -7.38 -11.97 -17.37
CA VAL A 317 -7.20 -12.73 -16.12
C VAL A 317 -6.05 -13.72 -16.25
N SER A 318 -4.87 -13.21 -16.62
CA SER A 318 -3.70 -14.01 -16.98
C SER A 318 -2.45 -13.61 -16.19
N TRP A 319 -1.29 -14.10 -16.63
CA TRP A 319 0.04 -13.71 -16.18
C TRP A 319 0.87 -13.30 -17.41
N VAL A 320 1.86 -12.43 -17.22
CA VAL A 320 2.81 -12.00 -18.27
C VAL A 320 4.21 -11.85 -17.70
N ASP A 321 5.21 -12.31 -18.45
CA ASP A 321 6.61 -11.99 -18.21
C ASP A 321 6.97 -10.62 -18.84
N LEU A 322 7.44 -9.69 -18.00
CA LEU A 322 7.93 -8.38 -18.45
C LEU A 322 9.41 -8.37 -18.84
N SER A 323 10.17 -9.42 -18.53
CA SER A 323 11.59 -9.54 -18.89
C SER A 323 11.90 -9.21 -20.36
N PRO A 324 11.12 -9.67 -21.36
CA PRO A 324 11.42 -9.34 -22.76
C PRO A 324 11.10 -7.88 -23.14
N TYR A 325 10.31 -7.17 -22.34
CA TYR A 325 9.91 -5.77 -22.58
C TYR A 325 10.74 -4.77 -21.77
N ILE A 326 11.47 -5.25 -20.76
CA ILE A 326 12.35 -4.45 -19.93
C ILE A 326 13.79 -4.62 -20.41
N PRO A 327 14.56 -3.53 -20.57
CA PRO A 327 15.98 -3.62 -20.90
C PRO A 327 16.77 -4.51 -19.93
N SER A 328 17.59 -5.42 -20.46
CA SER A 328 18.39 -6.37 -19.67
C SER A 328 19.53 -5.73 -18.85
N GLY A 329 19.86 -4.46 -19.10
CA GLY A 329 20.86 -3.70 -18.34
C GLY A 329 20.38 -3.17 -16.98
N LEU A 330 19.12 -3.44 -16.61
CA LEU A 330 18.49 -2.89 -15.41
C LEU A 330 18.69 -3.74 -14.16
N ASP A 331 19.17 -3.10 -13.10
CA ASP A 331 19.25 -3.70 -11.76
C ASP A 331 17.85 -3.99 -11.21
N SER A 332 17.70 -5.01 -10.35
CA SER A 332 16.43 -5.40 -9.73
C SER A 332 15.70 -4.22 -9.05
N ASN A 333 16.45 -3.37 -8.34
CA ASN A 333 15.90 -2.16 -7.70
C ASN A 333 15.37 -1.12 -8.69
N GLU A 334 16.02 -0.98 -9.85
CA GLU A 334 15.61 -0.04 -10.90
C GLU A 334 14.38 -0.55 -11.65
N ARG A 335 14.31 -1.87 -11.90
CA ARG A 335 13.11 -2.55 -12.43
C ARG A 335 11.92 -2.37 -11.49
N PHE A 336 12.12 -2.61 -10.20
CA PHE A 336 11.09 -2.38 -9.19
C PHE A 336 10.63 -0.92 -9.18
N THR A 337 11.55 0.04 -9.25
CA THR A 337 11.21 1.48 -9.24
C THR A 337 10.48 1.92 -10.51
N LEU A 338 10.71 1.26 -11.65
CA LEU A 338 9.97 1.50 -12.90
C LEU A 338 8.54 0.95 -12.85
N VAL A 339 8.38 -0.28 -12.39
CA VAL A 339 7.12 -1.03 -12.49
C VAL A 339 6.18 -0.73 -11.32
N ASN A 340 6.70 -0.57 -10.10
CA ASN A 340 5.89 -0.32 -8.90
C ASN A 340 4.96 0.92 -9.00
N PRO A 341 5.39 2.08 -9.55
CA PRO A 341 4.49 3.21 -9.78
C PRO A 341 3.33 2.90 -10.73
N LEU A 342 3.53 2.01 -11.71
CA LEU A 342 2.50 1.60 -12.67
C LEU A 342 1.49 0.63 -12.07
N LEU A 343 1.88 -0.11 -11.03
CA LEU A 343 1.04 -1.07 -10.31
C LEU A 343 0.21 -0.43 -9.19
N LYS A 344 0.58 0.76 -8.71
CA LYS A 344 -0.16 1.46 -7.65
C LYS A 344 -1.62 1.64 -8.05
N ASN A 345 -2.51 1.06 -7.24
CA ASN A 345 -3.98 1.06 -7.39
C ASN A 345 -4.55 0.12 -8.47
N LEU A 346 -3.76 -0.82 -9.00
CA LEU A 346 -4.25 -1.87 -9.92
C LEU A 346 -4.32 -3.24 -9.21
N PRO A 347 -5.28 -4.11 -9.56
CA PRO A 347 -5.46 -5.44 -8.94
C PRO A 347 -4.47 -6.46 -9.51
N VAL A 348 -3.18 -6.20 -9.33
CA VAL A 348 -2.07 -6.92 -9.98
C VAL A 348 -0.85 -6.96 -9.05
N LYS A 349 -0.18 -8.11 -8.95
CA LYS A 349 1.04 -8.30 -8.17
C LYS A 349 2.26 -8.52 -9.07
N LEU A 350 3.38 -7.93 -8.67
CA LEU A 350 4.70 -8.16 -9.24
C LEU A 350 5.41 -9.28 -8.47
N ILE A 351 5.99 -10.22 -9.20
CA ILE A 351 6.71 -11.39 -8.69
C ILE A 351 8.10 -11.39 -9.35
N ASP A 352 9.14 -11.60 -8.54
CA ASP A 352 10.56 -11.63 -8.95
C ASP A 352 11.03 -10.48 -9.85
N ASP A 353 10.48 -9.28 -9.63
CA ASP A 353 10.77 -8.05 -10.40
C ASP A 353 10.52 -8.14 -11.93
N ALA A 354 9.85 -9.20 -12.40
CA ALA A 354 9.68 -9.51 -13.82
C ALA A 354 8.28 -10.03 -14.17
N TYR A 355 7.65 -10.81 -13.31
CA TYR A 355 6.37 -11.44 -13.60
C TYR A 355 5.20 -10.64 -13.04
N ILE A 356 4.20 -10.41 -13.88
CA ILE A 356 2.98 -9.71 -13.51
C ILE A 356 1.82 -10.69 -13.50
N ILE A 357 1.12 -10.76 -12.37
CA ILE A 357 -0.02 -11.65 -12.17
C ILE A 357 -1.25 -10.85 -11.73
N SER A 358 -2.38 -11.06 -12.39
CA SER A 358 -3.65 -10.47 -11.94
C SER A 358 -4.14 -11.08 -10.64
N ASP A 359 -4.69 -10.28 -9.72
CA ASP A 359 -5.23 -10.79 -8.46
C ASP A 359 -6.34 -11.82 -8.69
N LYS A 360 -7.16 -11.62 -9.73
CA LYS A 360 -8.20 -12.58 -10.14
C LYS A 360 -7.64 -13.92 -10.60
N PHE A 361 -6.44 -13.94 -11.18
CA PHE A 361 -5.78 -15.19 -11.54
C PHE A 361 -5.31 -15.94 -10.28
N ILE A 362 -4.85 -15.21 -9.27
CA ILE A 362 -4.51 -15.78 -7.96
C ILE A 362 -5.77 -16.32 -7.26
N GLU A 363 -6.89 -15.58 -7.29
CA GLU A 363 -8.20 -16.06 -6.78
C GLU A 363 -8.69 -17.32 -7.52
N ASN A 364 -8.49 -17.40 -8.84
CA ASN A 364 -8.77 -18.61 -9.61
C ASN A 364 -7.87 -19.77 -9.15
N CYS A 365 -6.58 -19.53 -8.91
CA CYS A 365 -5.66 -20.53 -8.36
C CYS A 365 -6.10 -21.01 -6.96
N GLU A 366 -6.57 -20.09 -6.11
CA GLU A 366 -7.16 -20.43 -4.81
C GLU A 366 -8.37 -21.33 -4.95
N SER A 367 -9.23 -21.13 -5.96
CA SER A 367 -10.43 -21.96 -6.17
C SER A 367 -10.11 -23.43 -6.45
N TYR A 368 -9.04 -23.72 -7.19
CA TYR A 368 -8.57 -25.09 -7.43
C TYR A 368 -8.08 -25.74 -6.12
N LEU A 369 -7.37 -24.97 -5.31
CA LEU A 369 -6.81 -25.41 -4.02
C LEU A 369 -7.83 -25.39 -2.88
N ASP A 370 -8.98 -24.71 -3.01
CA ASP A 370 -10.04 -24.66 -2.00
C ASP A 370 -10.66 -26.05 -1.78
N THR A 371 -10.79 -26.85 -2.84
CA THR A 371 -11.27 -28.24 -2.73
C THR A 371 -10.25 -29.15 -2.01
N TYR A 372 -8.96 -28.94 -2.25
CA TYR A 372 -7.86 -29.66 -1.61
C TYR A 372 -7.72 -29.26 -0.13
N THR A 373 -7.72 -27.96 0.17
CA THR A 373 -7.65 -27.44 1.53
C THR A 373 -8.87 -27.82 2.37
N LYS A 374 -10.08 -27.84 1.82
CA LYS A 374 -11.28 -28.37 2.49
C LYS A 374 -11.12 -29.82 2.93
N LYS A 375 -10.68 -30.71 2.02
CA LYS A 375 -10.46 -32.13 2.34
C LYS A 375 -9.39 -32.31 3.42
N LYS A 376 -8.27 -31.60 3.32
CA LYS A 376 -7.18 -31.69 4.30
C LYS A 376 -7.57 -31.09 5.65
N ALA A 377 -8.31 -29.98 5.68
CA ALA A 377 -8.85 -29.37 6.90
C ALA A 377 -9.83 -30.30 7.63
N GLN A 378 -10.70 -31.00 6.89
CA GLN A 378 -11.59 -32.03 7.46
C GLN A 378 -10.80 -33.19 8.07
N THR A 379 -9.77 -33.70 7.38
CA THR A 379 -8.93 -34.77 7.94
C THR A 379 -8.15 -34.33 9.19
N ALA A 380 -7.66 -33.09 9.23
CA ALA A 380 -6.96 -32.53 10.38
C ALA A 380 -7.90 -32.34 11.59
N PHE A 381 -9.12 -31.85 11.35
CA PHE A 381 -10.14 -31.69 12.40
C PHE A 381 -10.57 -33.03 13.02
N HIS A 382 -10.78 -34.07 12.21
CA HIS A 382 -11.18 -35.39 12.71
C HIS A 382 -10.08 -36.12 13.49
N SER A 383 -8.82 -35.92 13.12
CA SER A 383 -7.67 -36.59 13.76
C SER A 383 -7.20 -35.89 15.03
N GLU A 384 -7.27 -34.55 15.12
CA GLU A 384 -6.73 -33.77 16.25
C GLU A 384 -7.82 -33.02 17.05
N ARG A 385 -9.07 -33.48 17.00
CA ARG A 385 -10.27 -32.86 17.60
C ARG A 385 -10.12 -32.43 19.07
N SER A 386 -9.42 -33.22 19.90
CA SER A 386 -9.26 -32.95 21.34
C SER A 386 -8.27 -31.82 21.65
N ALA A 387 -7.23 -31.66 20.83
CA ALA A 387 -6.24 -30.59 20.99
C ALA A 387 -6.81 -29.22 20.56
N ILE A 388 -7.69 -29.24 19.57
CA ILE A 388 -8.32 -28.05 19.01
C ILE A 388 -9.40 -27.44 19.94
N LEU A 389 -10.12 -28.28 20.70
CA LEU A 389 -11.24 -27.86 21.56
C LEU A 389 -10.85 -27.46 23.01
N SER A 390 -9.60 -27.64 23.43
CA SER A 390 -9.16 -27.47 24.83
C SER A 390 -8.63 -26.08 25.18
N SER A 391 -8.71 -25.09 24.28
CA SER A 391 -8.20 -23.72 24.53
C SER A 391 -9.27 -22.79 25.15
N PRO A 392 -9.02 -22.11 26.29
CA PRO A 392 -10.01 -21.27 26.97
C PRO A 392 -10.08 -19.85 26.39
N VAL A 393 -11.27 -19.36 26.03
CA VAL A 393 -11.50 -17.99 25.53
C VAL A 393 -11.91 -17.06 26.69
N GLN A 394 -11.06 -16.07 27.00
CA GLN A 394 -11.39 -14.96 27.90
C GLN A 394 -12.28 -13.92 27.20
N GLN A 395 -13.36 -13.53 27.89
CA GLN A 395 -14.23 -12.42 27.51
C GLN A 395 -13.52 -11.09 27.74
N GLN A 396 -13.32 -10.29 26.69
CA GLN A 396 -13.13 -8.85 26.81
C GLN A 396 -14.12 -8.10 25.94
N SER A 397 -14.93 -7.31 26.64
CA SER A 397 -15.80 -6.27 26.14
C SER A 397 -15.01 -5.18 25.42
N THR A 398 -15.26 -4.99 24.13
CA THR A 398 -14.89 -3.76 23.41
C THR A 398 -16.09 -2.82 23.37
N GLU A 399 -16.01 -1.76 24.17
CA GLU A 399 -16.83 -0.56 24.04
C GLU A 399 -16.57 0.11 22.68
N VAL A 400 -17.66 0.47 22.01
CA VAL A 400 -17.69 1.16 20.73
C VAL A 400 -17.55 2.67 20.98
N ASN A 401 -16.49 3.30 20.45
CA ASN A 401 -16.45 4.75 20.28
C ASN A 401 -16.79 5.10 18.82
N ALA A 402 -18.08 5.38 18.58
CA ALA A 402 -18.56 6.01 17.36
C ALA A 402 -18.78 7.51 17.61
N ALA A 403 -18.01 8.35 16.93
CA ALA A 403 -18.22 9.79 16.92
C ALA A 403 -19.24 10.18 15.82
N SER A 404 -20.34 10.78 16.27
CA SER A 404 -21.15 11.83 15.64
C SER A 404 -21.73 11.61 14.23
N LYS A 405 -23.06 11.46 14.17
CA LYS A 405 -23.99 12.54 13.75
C LYS A 405 -25.44 12.05 13.84
N GLN A 406 -26.16 12.55 14.85
CA GLN A 406 -27.61 12.49 14.96
C GLN A 406 -28.16 13.89 14.67
N GLY A 407 -29.19 13.96 13.83
CA GLY A 407 -30.12 15.07 13.77
C GLY A 407 -31.54 14.53 13.80
N VAL A 408 -32.29 14.89 14.86
CA VAL A 408 -33.70 15.34 14.85
C VAL A 408 -34.74 14.28 14.37
N THR A 409 -35.78 13.84 15.10
CA THR A 409 -36.53 14.35 16.25
C THR A 409 -37.44 13.26 16.81
N SER A 410 -37.61 13.25 18.13
CA SER A 410 -38.72 12.62 18.84
C SER A 410 -39.92 13.56 18.97
N SER A 411 -41.13 13.03 18.91
CA SER A 411 -42.33 13.57 19.55
C SER A 411 -43.22 12.40 19.98
N LYS A 412 -44.01 12.37 21.06
CA LYS A 412 -44.06 13.01 22.38
C LYS A 412 -45.21 12.30 23.12
N GLY A 413 -45.10 12.09 24.45
CA GLY A 413 -46.22 11.77 25.35
C GLY A 413 -46.15 10.34 25.92
N GLY A 414 -46.40 10.06 27.19
CA GLY A 414 -46.98 10.83 28.29
C GLY A 414 -47.76 9.85 29.19
N PHE A 415 -47.71 10.04 30.52
CA PHE A 415 -48.38 9.25 31.58
C PHE A 415 -47.83 7.82 31.77
N GLY A 416 -47.55 7.30 32.97
CA GLY A 416 -47.90 7.68 34.33
C GLY A 416 -48.37 6.41 35.06
N PHE A 417 -47.66 5.93 36.09
CA PHE A 417 -48.17 5.37 37.35
C PHE A 417 -47.00 4.81 38.17
N GLY A 418 -46.93 5.23 39.43
CA GLY A 418 -45.87 4.87 40.35
C GLY A 418 -46.13 3.58 41.13
N ALA A 419 -45.04 3.00 41.63
CA ALA A 419 -44.98 2.29 42.91
C ALA A 419 -43.59 2.49 43.53
N ARG A 420 -43.60 2.69 44.85
CA ARG A 420 -42.54 3.22 45.73
C ARG A 420 -41.29 2.34 45.88
N GLU A 421 -40.19 3.05 46.11
CA GLU A 421 -38.96 2.81 46.92
C GLU A 421 -38.78 1.42 47.58
N ILE A 422 -37.57 0.84 47.60
CA ILE A 422 -36.55 1.12 48.65
C ILE A 422 -35.14 1.28 48.07
N LYS A 423 -34.49 2.39 48.43
CA LYS A 423 -33.05 2.66 48.29
C LYS A 423 -32.31 2.12 49.52
N THR A 424 -31.15 1.48 49.33
CA THR A 424 -30.07 1.50 50.33
C THR A 424 -28.81 2.11 49.72
N LYS A 425 -28.14 2.91 50.55
CA LYS A 425 -27.24 4.00 50.18
C LYS A 425 -25.80 3.53 49.94
N ASN A 426 -25.18 4.20 48.97
CA ASN A 426 -23.77 4.57 48.87
C ASN A 426 -22.99 4.61 50.19
N VAL A 427 -21.75 4.10 50.16
CA VAL A 427 -20.61 4.67 50.87
C VAL A 427 -19.54 5.07 49.85
N LYS A 428 -18.98 6.26 50.06
CA LYS A 428 -18.18 7.06 49.12
C LYS A 428 -16.81 7.31 49.76
N LYS A 429 -15.79 7.45 48.89
CA LYS A 429 -14.49 8.18 49.06
C LYS A 429 -13.41 7.41 49.84
N LYS A 430 -12.12 7.45 49.46
CA LYS A 430 -11.22 8.60 49.18
C LYS A 430 -10.11 8.18 48.17
N TYR A 431 -9.82 8.95 47.13
CA TYR A 431 -8.83 10.04 47.02
C TYR A 431 -7.35 9.55 47.11
N ASN A 432 -6.61 9.36 45.99
CA ASN A 432 -5.77 10.30 45.19
C ASN A 432 -4.27 10.25 45.63
N PRO A 433 -3.24 10.78 44.91
CA PRO A 433 -3.09 11.16 43.49
C PRO A 433 -1.72 10.80 42.81
N SER A 434 -1.75 10.76 41.46
CA SER A 434 -0.78 11.29 40.45
C SER A 434 0.69 11.62 40.79
N LYS A 435 1.60 11.27 39.87
CA LYS A 435 2.43 12.26 39.15
C LYS A 435 2.96 11.76 37.80
N ARG A 436 3.05 12.72 36.87
CA ARG A 436 3.31 12.65 35.42
C ARG A 436 4.76 13.05 35.09
N LYS A 437 5.18 12.68 33.86
CA LYS A 437 6.19 13.32 32.96
C LYS A 437 7.66 13.15 33.39
N ALA A 438 8.66 13.04 32.51
CA ALA A 438 8.80 13.52 31.15
C ALA A 438 9.84 12.70 30.34
N ASP A 439 9.80 12.88 29.03
CA ASP A 439 10.71 12.42 27.98
C ASP A 439 12.19 12.77 28.19
N ALA A 440 13.10 11.90 27.73
CA ALA A 440 14.42 12.30 27.24
C ALA A 440 15.01 11.25 26.28
N HIS A 441 15.66 11.78 25.24
CA HIS A 441 16.13 11.17 24.00
C HIS A 441 16.99 9.91 24.07
N ALA A 442 16.79 9.11 23.03
CA ALA A 442 17.56 7.97 22.57
C ALA A 442 19.00 8.31 22.14
N SER A 443 19.91 7.35 22.37
CA SER A 443 21.17 7.20 21.65
C SER A 443 21.46 5.71 21.40
N ALA A 444 21.74 5.42 20.13
CA ALA A 444 22.68 4.42 19.61
C ALA A 444 22.64 2.95 20.07
N ASN A 445 22.21 2.13 19.10
CA ASN A 445 22.97 1.02 18.48
C ASN A 445 23.39 -0.23 19.27
N ASN A 446 22.90 -1.33 18.70
CA ASN A 446 23.59 -2.57 18.37
C ASN A 446 23.61 -3.73 19.39
N ALA A 447 22.86 -4.75 18.97
CA ALA A 447 23.31 -6.11 18.70
C ALA A 447 23.28 -7.13 19.84
N ALA A 448 22.55 -8.19 19.50
CA ALA A 448 22.75 -9.60 19.83
C ALA A 448 22.32 -10.10 21.23
N GLU A 449 21.23 -10.86 21.14
CA GLU A 449 21.05 -12.20 21.69
C GLU A 449 20.48 -12.41 23.10
N ASN A 450 19.31 -13.03 23.04
CA ASN A 450 18.79 -14.13 23.86
C ASN A 450 18.24 -13.81 25.25
N ASP A 451 16.90 -13.93 25.27
CA ASP A 451 16.16 -14.95 26.03
C ASP A 451 15.13 -14.45 27.05
N ILE A 452 13.87 -14.81 26.72
CA ILE A 452 12.85 -15.38 27.61
C ILE A 452 12.17 -14.40 28.61
N THR A 453 10.95 -13.94 28.28
CA THR A 453 9.66 -14.31 28.95
C THR A 453 8.52 -13.29 28.74
N GLY A 454 7.29 -13.81 28.50
CA GLY A 454 6.00 -13.16 28.78
C GLY A 454 5.17 -12.83 27.53
N ASP A 455 4.74 -13.79 26.71
CA ASP A 455 3.65 -14.78 26.89
C ASP A 455 2.23 -14.18 26.88
N SER A 456 1.61 -14.20 25.68
CA SER A 456 0.17 -13.96 25.47
C SER A 456 -0.31 -14.44 24.07
N SER A 457 -0.14 -15.73 23.70
CA SER A 457 -0.51 -16.19 22.33
C SER A 457 -0.74 -17.71 22.14
N ASP A 458 -1.50 -18.40 22.99
CA ASP A 458 -1.58 -19.88 22.91
C ASP A 458 -2.58 -20.48 21.91
N SER A 459 -3.53 -19.74 21.33
CA SER A 459 -4.55 -20.35 20.44
C SER A 459 -4.15 -20.37 18.94
N SER A 460 -3.31 -19.43 18.50
CA SER A 460 -2.98 -19.27 17.06
C SER A 460 -1.75 -20.07 16.62
N SER A 461 -0.92 -20.52 17.57
CA SER A 461 0.29 -21.32 17.32
C SER A 461 -0.06 -22.77 16.96
N LEU A 462 -1.05 -23.35 17.63
CA LEU A 462 -1.42 -24.77 17.47
C LEU A 462 -2.05 -25.06 16.09
N ILE A 463 -2.91 -24.18 15.58
CA ILE A 463 -3.50 -24.30 14.22
C ILE A 463 -2.44 -24.12 13.12
N LYS A 464 -1.41 -23.29 13.38
CA LYS A 464 -0.27 -23.11 12.48
C LYS A 464 0.59 -24.37 12.38
N GLU A 465 0.82 -25.05 13.50
CA GLU A 465 1.55 -26.32 13.53
C GLU A 465 0.77 -27.44 12.82
N ILE A 466 -0.55 -27.48 12.98
CA ILE A 466 -1.43 -28.45 12.30
C ILE A 466 -1.42 -28.20 10.77
N PHE A 467 -1.48 -26.95 10.34
CA PHE A 467 -1.39 -26.58 8.93
C PHE A 467 -0.10 -27.08 8.27
N ALA A 468 1.05 -26.88 8.93
CA ALA A 468 2.35 -27.31 8.43
C ALA A 468 2.51 -28.84 8.31
N ARG A 469 1.74 -29.64 9.06
CA ARG A 469 1.75 -31.11 8.98
C ARG A 469 0.86 -31.67 7.87
N TYR A 470 -0.23 -30.99 7.56
CA TYR A 470 -1.26 -31.51 6.66
C TYR A 470 -1.21 -30.93 5.24
N ILE A 471 -0.65 -29.73 5.06
CA ILE A 471 -0.49 -29.07 3.76
C ILE A 471 1.01 -28.99 3.44
N LEU A 472 1.43 -29.78 2.46
CA LEU A 472 2.81 -29.80 1.95
C LEU A 472 2.92 -28.95 0.69
N ILE A 473 3.99 -28.16 0.61
CA ILE A 473 4.27 -27.28 -0.53
C ILE A 473 4.39 -28.09 -1.84
N ASP A 474 4.97 -29.29 -1.79
CA ASP A 474 5.12 -30.16 -2.98
C ASP A 474 3.78 -30.64 -3.54
N GLU A 475 2.79 -30.91 -2.69
CA GLU A 475 1.45 -31.29 -3.12
C GLU A 475 0.73 -30.10 -3.77
N VAL A 476 0.88 -28.89 -3.21
CA VAL A 476 0.31 -27.65 -3.77
C VAL A 476 0.91 -27.34 -5.15
N LYS A 477 2.24 -27.47 -5.30
CA LYS A 477 2.96 -27.31 -6.57
C LYS A 477 2.46 -28.30 -7.62
N SER A 478 2.27 -29.58 -7.24
CA SER A 478 1.79 -30.61 -8.16
C SER A 478 0.36 -30.37 -8.67
N ILE A 479 -0.50 -29.80 -7.82
CA ILE A 479 -1.88 -29.46 -8.19
C ILE A 479 -1.88 -28.28 -9.14
N LEU A 480 -1.10 -27.24 -8.83
CA LEU A 480 -0.96 -26.06 -9.68
C LEU A 480 -0.36 -26.41 -11.04
N SER A 481 0.72 -27.21 -11.10
CA SER A 481 1.34 -27.65 -12.35
C SER A 481 0.42 -28.50 -13.23
N SER A 482 -0.57 -29.19 -12.63
CA SER A 482 -1.54 -30.01 -13.38
C SER A 482 -2.73 -29.23 -13.95
N GLN A 483 -3.07 -28.09 -13.35
CA GLN A 483 -4.26 -27.29 -13.69
C GLN A 483 -3.92 -26.01 -14.48
N LEU A 484 -2.68 -25.53 -14.40
CA LEU A 484 -2.20 -24.36 -15.14
C LEU A 484 -1.78 -24.74 -16.58
N PRO A 485 -1.87 -23.81 -17.55
CA PRO A 485 -1.31 -24.02 -18.89
C PRO A 485 0.19 -24.29 -18.85
N ASN A 486 0.71 -25.16 -19.72
CA ASN A 486 2.14 -25.55 -19.80
C ASN A 486 3.13 -24.39 -20.06
N ASP A 487 2.65 -23.18 -20.30
CA ASP A 487 3.49 -22.01 -20.58
C ASP A 487 3.99 -21.31 -19.30
N VAL A 488 3.51 -21.67 -18.10
CA VAL A 488 3.92 -21.04 -16.83
C VAL A 488 5.26 -21.62 -16.34
N PRO A 489 6.30 -20.79 -16.11
CA PRO A 489 7.58 -21.26 -15.57
C PRO A 489 7.45 -21.88 -14.16
N GLU A 490 8.24 -22.91 -13.85
CA GLU A 490 8.27 -23.55 -12.53
C GLU A 490 8.62 -22.55 -11.41
N ASP A 491 9.51 -21.59 -11.67
CA ASP A 491 9.87 -20.52 -10.73
C ASP A 491 8.67 -19.64 -10.34
N VAL A 492 7.74 -19.44 -11.27
CA VAL A 492 6.52 -18.66 -11.03
C VAL A 492 5.50 -19.50 -10.24
N ILE A 493 5.41 -20.80 -10.50
CA ILE A 493 4.56 -21.74 -9.74
C ILE A 493 5.03 -21.81 -8.29
N ASP A 494 6.35 -21.84 -8.06
CA ASP A 494 6.96 -21.83 -6.73
C ASP A 494 6.58 -20.58 -5.94
N GLN A 495 6.72 -19.41 -6.55
CA GLN A 495 6.39 -18.15 -5.89
C GLN A 495 4.88 -17.91 -5.75
N ILE A 496 4.05 -18.36 -6.71
CA ILE A 496 2.60 -18.40 -6.55
C ILE A 496 2.24 -19.30 -5.36
N SER A 497 2.87 -20.47 -5.23
CA SER A 497 2.64 -21.37 -4.11
C SER A 497 2.98 -20.69 -2.78
N ASP A 498 4.12 -20.01 -2.69
CA ASP A 498 4.52 -19.25 -1.50
C ASP A 498 3.58 -18.09 -1.18
N LEU A 499 3.10 -17.35 -2.19
CA LEU A 499 2.12 -16.27 -2.02
C LEU A 499 0.74 -16.80 -1.60
N LEU A 500 0.38 -17.99 -2.06
CA LEU A 500 -0.85 -18.67 -1.69
C LEU A 500 -0.73 -19.28 -0.30
N MET A 501 0.45 -19.64 0.21
CA MET A 501 0.59 -20.29 1.52
C MET A 501 -0.09 -19.53 2.68
N PRO A 502 0.09 -18.20 2.85
CA PRO A 502 -0.65 -17.43 3.86
C PRO A 502 -2.17 -17.43 3.62
N SER A 503 -2.61 -17.38 2.35
CA SER A 503 -4.03 -17.40 1.99
C SER A 503 -4.65 -18.77 2.23
N LEU A 504 -3.93 -19.84 1.90
CA LEU A 504 -4.28 -21.23 2.19
C LEU A 504 -4.26 -21.50 3.69
N GLN A 505 -3.33 -20.89 4.43
CA GLN A 505 -3.33 -20.96 5.89
C GLN A 505 -4.54 -20.24 6.46
N GLN A 506 -4.91 -19.09 5.90
CA GLN A 506 -6.10 -18.36 6.30
C GLN A 506 -7.38 -19.11 5.89
N SER A 507 -7.45 -19.72 4.71
CA SER A 507 -8.58 -20.53 4.25
C SER A 507 -8.69 -21.83 5.03
N PHE A 508 -7.57 -22.51 5.32
CA PHE A 508 -7.49 -23.67 6.20
C PHE A 508 -7.89 -23.31 7.63
N THR A 509 -7.40 -22.19 8.17
CA THR A 509 -7.82 -21.68 9.48
C THR A 509 -9.27 -21.21 9.45
N ARG A 510 -9.82 -20.74 8.32
CA ARG A 510 -11.25 -20.47 8.15
C ARG A 510 -12.06 -21.75 8.04
N HIS A 511 -11.56 -22.83 7.42
CA HIS A 511 -12.21 -24.12 7.29
C HIS A 511 -12.19 -24.85 8.64
N ILE A 512 -11.01 -25.11 9.19
CA ILE A 512 -10.59 -24.74 10.55
C ILE A 512 -11.70 -24.23 11.48
N ASN A 513 -11.79 -22.91 11.54
CA ASN A 513 -12.72 -22.14 12.34
C ASN A 513 -14.18 -22.22 11.86
N SER A 514 -14.49 -22.71 10.66
CA SER A 514 -15.86 -23.07 10.29
C SER A 514 -16.27 -24.41 10.89
N LEU A 515 -15.28 -25.23 11.26
CA LEU A 515 -15.42 -26.48 11.99
C LEU A 515 -15.23 -26.27 13.52
N ILE A 516 -14.44 -25.26 13.97
CA ILE A 516 -14.21 -24.90 15.40
C ILE A 516 -15.16 -23.83 15.89
N SER A 517 -15.31 -22.75 15.14
CA SER A 517 -16.36 -21.80 15.45
C SER A 517 -17.61 -22.51 15.07
N PRO A 518 -18.53 -22.30 15.98
CA PRO A 518 -19.78 -21.92 15.48
C PRO A 518 -20.17 -20.79 16.43
N SER A 519 -19.94 -19.56 15.95
CA SER A 519 -20.83 -18.45 16.30
C SER A 519 -22.27 -18.72 15.82
N ALA A 520 -22.49 -19.90 15.24
CA ALA A 520 -23.72 -20.66 15.16
C ALA A 520 -23.51 -22.16 15.54
N ASP A 521 -22.89 -22.57 16.67
CA ASP A 521 -22.94 -23.95 17.32
C ASP A 521 -22.48 -23.90 18.79
N THR A 522 -21.75 -22.90 19.31
CA THR A 522 -21.86 -22.67 20.77
C THR A 522 -23.13 -21.89 21.05
N SER A 523 -23.47 -20.95 20.15
CA SER A 523 -24.78 -20.31 20.07
C SER A 523 -25.83 -21.18 19.36
N PHE A 524 -25.50 -22.00 18.35
CA PHE A 524 -26.47 -22.93 17.74
C PHE A 524 -26.56 -24.25 18.49
N ASP A 525 -25.57 -24.80 19.19
CA ASP A 525 -25.79 -25.89 20.13
C ASP A 525 -26.50 -25.34 21.35
N ARG A 526 -26.22 -24.10 21.80
CA ARG A 526 -27.09 -23.45 22.79
C ARG A 526 -28.49 -23.20 22.25
N GLN A 527 -28.67 -22.76 21.01
CA GLN A 527 -29.97 -22.49 20.40
C GLN A 527 -30.71 -23.79 20.08
N LYS A 528 -30.01 -24.85 19.65
CA LYS A 528 -30.50 -26.20 19.35
C LYS A 528 -30.79 -26.93 20.64
N ARG A 529 -30.03 -26.70 21.70
CA ARG A 529 -30.33 -27.15 23.07
C ARG A 529 -31.53 -26.40 23.62
N ILE A 530 -31.64 -25.08 23.44
CA ILE A 530 -32.82 -24.29 23.81
C ILE A 530 -34.05 -24.72 22.99
N GLN A 531 -33.91 -24.94 21.68
CA GLN A 531 -34.98 -25.43 20.80
C GLN A 531 -35.39 -26.85 21.18
N THR A 532 -34.43 -27.75 21.41
CA THR A 532 -34.70 -29.12 21.87
C THR A 532 -35.35 -29.09 23.23
N GLN A 533 -34.92 -28.21 24.13
CA GLN A 533 -35.53 -27.99 25.44
C GLN A 533 -36.97 -27.47 25.30
N GLU A 534 -37.24 -26.48 24.46
CA GLU A 534 -38.59 -25.95 24.21
C GLU A 534 -39.51 -27.01 23.59
N VAL A 535 -39.03 -27.76 22.60
CA VAL A 535 -39.77 -28.83 21.93
C VAL A 535 -40.06 -29.99 22.88
N VAL A 536 -39.05 -30.48 23.61
CA VAL A 536 -39.22 -31.55 24.60
C VAL A 536 -40.14 -31.10 25.73
N ASN A 537 -40.02 -29.86 26.20
CA ASN A 537 -40.89 -29.31 27.24
C ASN A 537 -42.35 -29.19 26.76
N SER A 538 -42.58 -28.78 25.51
CA SER A 538 -43.90 -28.74 24.86
C SER A 538 -44.49 -30.14 24.67
N MET A 539 -43.69 -31.13 24.25
CA MET A 539 -44.13 -32.53 24.10
C MET A 539 -44.40 -33.19 25.46
N LEU A 540 -43.59 -32.90 26.48
CA LEU A 540 -43.80 -33.41 27.82
C LEU A 540 -45.09 -32.84 28.43
N LEU A 541 -45.33 -31.53 28.24
CA LEU A 541 -46.57 -30.88 28.64
C LEU A 541 -47.78 -31.48 27.92
N SER A 542 -47.69 -31.76 26.61
CA SER A 542 -48.79 -32.43 25.91
C SER A 542 -49.05 -33.83 26.44
N VAL A 543 -48.02 -34.63 26.74
CA VAL A 543 -48.19 -35.96 27.34
C VAL A 543 -48.83 -35.88 28.73
N GLN A 544 -48.41 -34.94 29.60
CA GLN A 544 -49.04 -34.75 30.92
C GLN A 544 -50.51 -34.33 30.82
N LEU A 545 -50.85 -33.44 29.87
CA LEU A 545 -52.23 -33.02 29.65
C LEU A 545 -53.09 -34.15 29.09
N LEU A 546 -52.54 -34.95 28.17
CA LEU A 546 -53.20 -36.14 27.63
C LEU A 546 -53.39 -37.21 28.71
N GLU A 547 -52.43 -37.42 29.61
CA GLU A 547 -52.57 -38.30 30.77
C GLU A 547 -53.68 -37.81 31.71
N LYS A 548 -53.75 -36.51 31.96
CA LYS A 548 -54.79 -35.87 32.78
C LYS A 548 -56.18 -36.08 32.16
N GLY A 549 -56.30 -35.94 30.84
CA GLY A 549 -57.54 -36.23 30.10
C GLY A 549 -57.94 -37.71 30.14
N ILE A 550 -56.99 -38.62 29.85
CA ILE A 550 -57.23 -40.07 29.91
C ILE A 550 -57.57 -40.52 31.34
N SER A 551 -57.03 -39.83 32.35
CA SER A 551 -57.30 -40.15 33.75
C SER A 551 -58.73 -39.89 34.19
N ALA A 552 -59.45 -39.00 33.49
CA ALA A 552 -60.87 -38.69 33.74
C ALA A 552 -61.83 -39.75 33.17
N ILE A 553 -61.33 -40.70 32.36
CA ILE A 553 -62.14 -41.78 31.79
C ILE A 553 -62.41 -42.85 32.85
N THR A 554 -63.69 -43.17 33.06
CA THR A 554 -64.18 -44.09 34.09
C THR A 554 -63.89 -45.56 33.80
N ARG A 555 -63.79 -45.95 32.53
CA ARG A 555 -63.53 -47.33 32.07
C ARG A 555 -62.05 -47.70 32.24
N ALA A 556 -61.73 -48.60 33.18
CA ALA A 556 -60.35 -48.97 33.54
C ALA A 556 -59.55 -49.67 32.43
N SER A 557 -60.19 -50.54 31.64
CA SER A 557 -59.57 -51.23 30.50
C SER A 557 -59.19 -50.25 29.38
N LEU A 558 -60.12 -49.36 29.01
CA LEU A 558 -59.94 -48.32 28.02
C LEU A 558 -58.84 -47.34 28.45
N LYS A 559 -58.87 -46.88 29.70
CA LYS A 559 -57.82 -46.02 30.29
C LYS A 559 -56.42 -46.65 30.12
N ARG A 560 -56.25 -47.94 30.39
CA ARG A 560 -54.97 -48.64 30.23
C ARG A 560 -54.51 -48.68 28.78
N GLN A 561 -55.42 -49.00 27.84
CA GLN A 561 -55.11 -49.04 26.41
C GLN A 561 -54.70 -47.66 25.88
N LEU A 562 -55.38 -46.60 26.31
CA LEU A 562 -55.08 -45.22 25.93
C LEU A 562 -53.73 -44.74 26.51
N LEU A 563 -53.42 -45.06 27.76
CA LEU A 563 -52.11 -44.73 28.35
C LEU A 563 -50.96 -45.47 27.67
N MET A 564 -51.16 -46.75 27.30
CA MET A 564 -50.19 -47.52 26.52
C MET A 564 -49.95 -46.92 25.13
N HIS A 565 -51.03 -46.49 24.47
CA HIS A 565 -50.94 -45.81 23.18
C HIS A 565 -50.21 -44.46 23.31
N LEU A 566 -50.54 -43.66 24.33
CA LEU A 566 -49.88 -42.40 24.62
C LEU A 566 -48.38 -42.58 24.83
N LEU A 567 -47.97 -43.60 25.59
CA LEU A 567 -46.57 -43.89 25.85
C LEU A 567 -45.81 -44.36 24.59
N LYS A 568 -46.42 -45.23 23.79
CA LYS A 568 -45.81 -45.72 22.54
C LYS A 568 -45.71 -44.65 21.46
N ASN A 569 -46.72 -43.82 21.31
CA ASN A 569 -46.76 -42.85 20.21
C ASN A 569 -46.17 -41.51 20.59
N HIS A 570 -46.39 -40.99 21.80
CA HIS A 570 -45.86 -39.69 22.22
C HIS A 570 -44.63 -39.83 23.13
N GLY A 571 -44.57 -40.84 24.00
CA GLY A 571 -43.42 -41.08 24.87
C GLY A 571 -42.14 -41.45 24.12
N LEU A 572 -42.23 -42.35 23.14
CA LEU A 572 -41.08 -42.71 22.28
C LEU A 572 -40.63 -41.55 21.38
N LEU A 573 -41.51 -40.63 20.99
CA LEU A 573 -41.13 -39.43 20.23
C LEU A 573 -40.28 -38.47 21.06
N ILE A 574 -40.57 -38.34 22.36
CA ILE A 574 -39.74 -37.54 23.27
C ILE A 574 -38.34 -38.16 23.37
N LEU A 575 -38.27 -39.48 23.60
CA LEU A 575 -36.99 -40.19 23.63
C LEU A 575 -36.26 -40.09 22.30
N ARG A 576 -36.97 -40.18 21.16
CA ARG A 576 -36.40 -40.00 19.83
C ARG A 576 -35.75 -38.64 19.70
N ARG A 577 -36.45 -37.57 20.06
CA ARG A 577 -35.94 -36.21 19.93
C ARG A 577 -34.71 -35.95 20.79
N ILE A 578 -34.67 -36.54 21.99
CA ILE A 578 -33.49 -36.49 22.87
C ILE A 578 -32.34 -37.28 22.25
N CYS A 579 -32.60 -38.48 21.73
CA CYS A 579 -31.58 -39.28 21.08
C CYS A 579 -31.06 -38.66 19.78
N ASP A 580 -31.89 -37.95 19.00
CA ASP A 580 -31.43 -37.17 17.84
C ASP A 580 -30.43 -36.10 18.28
N HIS A 581 -30.70 -35.42 19.40
CA HIS A 581 -29.77 -34.44 19.96
C HIS A 581 -28.44 -35.08 20.41
N ILE A 582 -28.50 -36.25 21.07
CA ILE A 582 -27.32 -37.03 21.48
C ILE A 582 -26.52 -37.49 20.24
N VAL A 583 -27.21 -38.05 19.25
CA VAL A 583 -26.60 -38.55 18.02
C VAL A 583 -25.91 -37.41 17.26
N ASP A 584 -26.53 -36.24 17.20
CA ASP A 584 -25.92 -35.03 16.66
C ASP A 584 -24.70 -34.56 17.48
N GLU A 585 -24.79 -34.58 18.83
CA GLU A 585 -23.70 -34.17 19.74
C GLU A 585 -22.46 -35.07 19.61
N PHE A 586 -22.66 -36.38 19.42
CA PHE A 586 -21.58 -37.35 19.24
C PHE A 586 -21.22 -37.59 17.76
N GLY A 587 -21.85 -36.89 16.81
CA GLY A 587 -21.59 -37.00 15.37
C GLY A 587 -21.88 -38.40 14.80
N ILE A 588 -22.85 -39.11 15.38
CA ILE A 588 -23.25 -40.46 14.97
C ILE A 588 -24.33 -40.32 13.89
N ALA A 589 -24.38 -41.21 12.90
CA ALA A 589 -25.51 -41.26 11.96
C ALA A 589 -26.66 -42.05 12.59
N TRP A 590 -27.90 -41.52 12.53
CA TRP A 590 -29.05 -42.29 12.98
C TRP A 590 -29.20 -43.57 12.13
N PRO A 591 -29.39 -44.76 12.73
CA PRO A 591 -29.57 -45.98 11.95
C PRO A 591 -30.84 -45.88 11.10
N GLU A 592 -30.70 -45.77 9.78
CA GLU A 592 -31.83 -45.84 8.86
C GLU A 592 -32.55 -47.18 9.04
N SER A 593 -33.88 -47.13 9.03
CA SER A 593 -34.74 -48.29 9.21
C SER A 593 -34.48 -49.28 8.06
N THR A 594 -33.71 -50.32 8.34
CA THR A 594 -33.45 -51.42 7.39
C THR A 594 -34.73 -52.21 7.19
N ALA A 595 -35.61 -51.71 6.33
CA ALA A 595 -36.86 -52.39 5.96
C ALA A 595 -37.19 -52.20 4.46
N ALA A 596 -36.22 -52.38 3.55
CA ALA A 596 -36.45 -52.95 2.21
C ALA A 596 -35.13 -53.02 1.40
N THR A 597 -34.41 -54.13 1.51
CA THR A 597 -33.49 -54.54 0.44
C THR A 597 -33.48 -56.04 0.33
N ARG A 598 -34.36 -56.61 -0.50
CA ARG A 598 -34.17 -57.94 -1.10
C ARG A 598 -34.81 -58.01 -2.50
N LYS A 599 -33.94 -58.24 -3.50
CA LYS A 599 -34.15 -58.71 -4.89
C LYS A 599 -34.62 -57.65 -5.90
N ASN A 600 -34.13 -57.54 -7.14
CA ASN A 600 -33.17 -58.31 -7.94
C ASN A 600 -32.72 -57.44 -9.15
N ASP A 601 -31.45 -57.59 -9.53
CA ASP A 601 -30.85 -57.64 -10.87
C ASP A 601 -31.30 -56.76 -12.07
N GLN A 602 -30.29 -56.04 -12.58
CA GLN A 602 -29.87 -55.90 -13.98
C GLN A 602 -30.69 -55.10 -15.02
N SER A 603 -30.04 -54.01 -15.45
CA SER A 603 -29.73 -53.65 -16.85
C SER A 603 -30.51 -52.51 -17.56
N ASN A 604 -29.70 -51.48 -17.81
CA ASN A 604 -29.66 -50.50 -18.91
C ASN A 604 -30.56 -49.24 -18.95
N PRO A 605 -29.96 -48.05 -19.20
CA PRO A 605 -30.64 -46.76 -19.28
C PRO A 605 -30.96 -46.37 -20.73
N LYS A 606 -31.98 -45.52 -20.92
CA LYS A 606 -31.99 -44.52 -22.01
C LYS A 606 -32.92 -43.33 -21.68
N THR A 607 -32.30 -42.15 -21.80
CA THR A 607 -32.81 -40.84 -22.26
C THR A 607 -33.75 -40.00 -21.39
N SER A 608 -33.19 -38.87 -20.89
CA SER A 608 -33.60 -37.45 -21.03
C SER A 608 -35.11 -37.13 -21.04
N ASP A 609 -35.63 -36.12 -20.36
CA ASP A 609 -35.08 -34.77 -20.16
C ASP A 609 -35.93 -34.02 -19.10
N SER A 610 -35.38 -32.91 -18.60
CA SER A 610 -35.93 -31.82 -17.76
C SER A 610 -37.46 -31.76 -17.49
N THR A 611 -37.94 -31.47 -16.26
CA THR A 611 -38.10 -30.12 -15.68
C THR A 611 -38.79 -30.22 -14.31
N ASP A 612 -38.53 -29.25 -13.43
CA ASP A 612 -39.33 -28.75 -12.30
C ASP A 612 -40.19 -29.71 -11.47
N ASP A 613 -39.92 -29.80 -10.15
CA ASP A 613 -40.97 -29.45 -9.16
C ASP A 613 -40.43 -29.33 -7.71
N ASN A 614 -40.82 -28.22 -7.11
CA ASN A 614 -40.76 -27.93 -5.68
C ASN A 614 -41.96 -28.59 -4.96
N LEU A 615 -41.86 -28.66 -3.62
CA LEU A 615 -42.93 -28.94 -2.64
C LEU A 615 -43.40 -30.40 -2.52
N ALA A 616 -43.09 -31.01 -1.37
CA ALA A 616 -44.09 -31.40 -0.35
C ALA A 616 -43.50 -32.48 0.58
N GLY A 617 -42.95 -32.05 1.72
CA GLY A 617 -42.69 -32.93 2.85
C GLY A 617 -44.02 -33.38 3.47
N SER A 618 -44.47 -34.57 3.10
CA SER A 618 -45.59 -35.28 3.74
C SER A 618 -45.03 -36.12 4.89
N ASN A 619 -45.36 -35.70 6.12
CA ASN A 619 -45.06 -36.41 7.37
C ASN A 619 -45.86 -37.73 7.42
N VAL A 620 -45.31 -38.80 6.86
CA VAL A 620 -45.72 -40.17 7.17
C VAL A 620 -44.86 -40.66 8.33
N VAL A 621 -45.44 -40.66 9.54
CA VAL A 621 -44.79 -41.20 10.75
C VAL A 621 -44.66 -42.73 10.59
N GLU A 622 -43.51 -43.20 10.14
CA GLU A 622 -43.15 -44.62 10.26
C GLU A 622 -43.11 -45.05 11.74
N PRO A 623 -43.57 -46.26 12.10
CA PRO A 623 -43.50 -46.75 13.46
C PRO A 623 -42.03 -46.92 13.86
N LEU A 624 -41.54 -46.03 14.74
CA LEU A 624 -40.20 -46.07 15.31
C LEU A 624 -39.91 -47.44 15.93
N SER A 625 -38.99 -48.21 15.34
CA SER A 625 -38.60 -49.51 15.89
C SER A 625 -37.72 -49.32 17.12
N ILE A 626 -38.04 -50.02 18.21
CA ILE A 626 -37.23 -50.05 19.45
C ILE A 626 -35.79 -50.54 19.17
N GLU A 627 -35.60 -51.29 18.08
CA GLU A 627 -34.31 -51.78 17.60
C GLU A 627 -33.37 -50.65 17.15
N SER A 628 -33.92 -49.56 16.59
CA SER A 628 -33.11 -48.39 16.21
C SER A 628 -32.43 -47.75 17.41
N PHE A 629 -33.13 -47.66 18.55
CA PHE A 629 -32.56 -47.14 19.80
C PHE A 629 -31.48 -48.05 20.38
N HIS A 630 -31.64 -49.38 20.32
CA HIS A 630 -30.60 -50.30 20.78
C HIS A 630 -29.32 -50.20 19.92
N ARG A 631 -29.46 -49.98 18.60
CA ARG A 631 -28.31 -49.70 17.73
C ARG A 631 -27.59 -48.41 18.10
N VAL A 632 -28.33 -47.36 18.46
CA VAL A 632 -27.74 -46.09 18.94
C VAL A 632 -26.98 -46.31 20.26
N ILE A 633 -27.53 -47.10 21.19
CA ILE A 633 -26.84 -47.48 22.43
C ILE A 633 -25.52 -48.21 22.14
N ASP A 634 -25.52 -49.16 21.21
CA ASP A 634 -24.31 -49.89 20.83
C ASP A 634 -23.27 -49.00 20.14
N LEU A 635 -23.70 -48.06 19.30
CA LEU A 635 -22.83 -47.07 18.67
C LEU A 635 -22.20 -46.13 19.72
N LEU A 636 -23.00 -45.66 20.68
CA LEU A 636 -22.51 -44.82 21.79
C LEU A 636 -21.47 -45.57 22.64
N LYS A 637 -21.69 -46.85 22.95
CA LYS A 637 -20.71 -47.67 23.69
C LYS A 637 -19.39 -47.87 22.94
N ARG A 638 -19.42 -47.92 21.61
CA ARG A 638 -18.21 -48.08 20.77
C ARG A 638 -17.34 -46.83 20.68
N THR A 639 -17.85 -45.66 21.07
CA THR A 639 -17.08 -44.41 21.07
C THR A 639 -15.98 -44.36 22.13
N GLY A 640 -16.07 -45.17 23.20
CA GLY A 640 -15.05 -45.27 24.25
C GLY A 640 -14.98 -44.08 25.22
N LEU A 641 -15.88 -43.10 25.10
CA LEU A 641 -15.95 -41.92 25.98
C LEU A 641 -16.77 -42.19 27.25
N PRO A 642 -16.34 -41.74 28.44
CA PRO A 642 -17.08 -41.98 29.69
C PRO A 642 -18.50 -41.40 29.64
N ASP A 643 -18.67 -40.20 29.10
CA ASP A 643 -19.98 -39.53 29.01
C ASP A 643 -20.97 -40.28 28.09
N ALA A 644 -20.47 -40.81 26.96
CA ALA A 644 -21.27 -41.62 26.04
C ALA A 644 -21.73 -42.93 26.68
N THR A 645 -20.91 -43.56 27.55
CA THR A 645 -21.31 -44.76 28.28
C THR A 645 -22.41 -44.48 29.31
N VAL A 646 -22.33 -43.37 30.03
CA VAL A 646 -23.37 -42.94 30.98
C VAL A 646 -24.68 -42.67 30.25
N LEU A 647 -24.65 -41.93 29.14
CA LEU A 647 -25.84 -41.66 28.32
C LEU A 647 -26.46 -42.95 27.76
N SER A 648 -25.63 -43.89 27.27
CA SER A 648 -26.11 -45.18 26.78
C SER A 648 -26.87 -45.97 27.85
N SER A 649 -26.41 -45.91 29.11
CA SER A 649 -27.04 -46.58 30.24
C SER A 649 -28.37 -45.94 30.64
N SER A 650 -28.48 -44.61 30.57
CA SER A 650 -29.71 -43.91 30.89
C SER A 650 -30.77 -44.00 29.79
N ILE A 651 -30.38 -44.06 28.51
CA ILE A 651 -31.32 -44.39 27.43
C ILE A 651 -31.89 -45.81 27.64
N GLN A 652 -31.05 -46.77 28.04
CA GLN A 652 -31.50 -48.13 28.35
C GLN A 652 -32.50 -48.14 29.51
N GLN A 653 -32.26 -47.38 30.58
CA GLN A 653 -33.18 -47.25 31.71
C GLN A 653 -34.56 -46.69 31.30
N VAL A 654 -34.59 -45.71 30.39
CA VAL A 654 -35.86 -45.20 29.84
C VAL A 654 -36.57 -46.29 29.03
N LEU A 655 -35.87 -47.03 28.17
CA LEU A 655 -36.46 -48.13 27.39
C LEU A 655 -36.97 -49.28 28.26
N ASP A 656 -36.29 -49.58 29.37
CA ASP A 656 -36.73 -50.63 30.28
C ASP A 656 -37.97 -50.19 31.07
N SER A 657 -38.12 -48.89 31.41
CA SER A 657 -39.35 -48.35 32.00
C SER A 657 -40.57 -48.50 31.08
N LEU A 658 -40.37 -48.44 29.76
CA LEU A 658 -41.41 -48.67 28.74
C LEU A 658 -41.86 -50.15 28.66
N LYS A 659 -40.96 -51.09 29.00
CA LYS A 659 -41.27 -52.52 29.06
C LYS A 659 -41.97 -52.88 30.37
N ILE A 660 -41.48 -52.39 31.49
CA ILE A 660 -42.02 -52.67 32.84
C ILE A 660 -43.44 -52.10 32.99
N GLY A 661 -43.76 -50.98 32.33
CA GLY A 661 -45.08 -50.37 32.39
C GLY A 661 -46.22 -51.22 31.80
N GLN A 662 -45.95 -52.27 31.03
CA GLN A 662 -46.97 -52.99 30.25
C GLN A 662 -48.02 -53.72 31.09
N ASP A 663 -47.69 -54.12 32.33
CA ASP A 663 -48.53 -55.04 33.09
C ASP A 663 -49.47 -54.36 34.13
N ASN A 664 -49.22 -53.11 34.56
CA ASN A 664 -50.08 -52.38 35.53
C ASN A 664 -49.95 -50.85 35.47
N LEU A 665 -50.29 -50.22 34.33
CA LEU A 665 -50.15 -48.78 34.15
C LEU A 665 -51.40 -47.99 34.59
N ASN A 666 -51.34 -47.36 35.77
CA ASN A 666 -52.36 -46.42 36.26
C ASN A 666 -51.95 -44.93 36.12
N SER A 667 -50.64 -44.66 36.01
CA SER A 667 -50.04 -43.33 35.77
C SER A 667 -48.68 -43.47 35.07
N LEU A 668 -48.20 -42.40 34.43
CA LEU A 668 -46.92 -42.31 33.71
C LEU A 668 -45.75 -41.88 34.60
N SER A 669 -45.94 -41.81 35.93
CA SER A 669 -44.90 -41.44 36.90
C SER A 669 -43.61 -42.27 36.79
N VAL A 670 -43.74 -43.57 36.48
CA VAL A 670 -42.62 -44.50 36.28
C VAL A 670 -41.76 -44.16 35.05
N PHE A 671 -42.33 -43.47 34.06
CA PHE A 671 -41.63 -43.02 32.86
C PHE A 671 -40.95 -41.65 33.05
N TYR A 672 -41.55 -40.76 33.84
CA TYR A 672 -41.03 -39.41 34.05
C TYR A 672 -39.69 -39.37 34.79
N SER A 673 -39.49 -40.21 35.82
CA SER A 673 -38.25 -40.20 36.62
C SER A 673 -36.99 -40.61 35.83
N PRO A 674 -36.99 -41.72 35.05
CA PRO A 674 -35.85 -42.05 34.18
C PRO A 674 -35.59 -41.00 33.08
N LEU A 675 -36.67 -40.40 32.55
CA LEU A 675 -36.58 -39.36 31.53
C LEU A 675 -35.97 -38.06 32.08
N GLU A 676 -36.33 -37.67 33.30
CA GLU A 676 -35.77 -36.53 34.02
C GLU A 676 -34.27 -36.75 34.29
N ASN A 677 -33.88 -37.96 34.71
CA ASN A 677 -32.47 -38.30 34.90
C ASN A 677 -31.66 -38.20 33.59
N LEU A 678 -32.18 -38.74 32.49
CA LEU A 678 -31.55 -38.65 31.17
C LEU A 678 -31.42 -37.19 30.69
N SER A 679 -32.48 -36.40 30.81
CA SER A 679 -32.55 -35.05 30.26
C SER A 679 -31.89 -33.98 31.14
N VAL A 680 -32.14 -33.99 32.45
CA VAL A 680 -31.67 -32.94 33.37
C VAL A 680 -30.29 -33.30 33.93
N ASN A 681 -30.10 -34.51 34.44
CA ASN A 681 -28.86 -34.85 35.16
C ASN A 681 -27.71 -35.19 34.20
N ASN A 682 -27.99 -35.90 33.10
CA ASN A 682 -26.94 -36.31 32.16
C ASN A 682 -26.74 -35.34 30.99
N LEU A 683 -27.81 -34.74 30.47
CA LEU A 683 -27.74 -33.79 29.35
C LEU A 683 -27.83 -32.33 29.79
N GLY A 684 -28.06 -32.04 31.08
CA GLY A 684 -28.16 -30.67 31.61
C GLY A 684 -29.29 -29.82 31.01
N LEU A 685 -30.33 -30.42 30.44
CA LEU A 685 -31.49 -29.70 29.91
C LEU A 685 -32.32 -29.14 31.07
N THR A 686 -32.74 -27.88 30.97
CA THR A 686 -33.62 -27.29 32.00
C THR A 686 -35.08 -27.48 31.60
N ILE A 687 -35.77 -28.49 32.15
CA ILE A 687 -37.17 -28.78 31.79
C ILE A 687 -38.09 -28.38 32.96
N PRO A 688 -38.72 -27.18 32.91
CA PRO A 688 -39.49 -26.66 34.04
C PRO A 688 -40.75 -27.45 34.35
N VAL A 689 -41.28 -28.22 33.39
CA VAL A 689 -42.51 -29.02 33.52
C VAL A 689 -42.39 -30.11 34.58
N PHE A 690 -41.18 -30.57 34.93
CA PHE A 690 -40.98 -31.49 36.05
C PHE A 690 -41.10 -30.81 37.42
N HIS A 691 -40.87 -29.49 37.53
CA HIS A 691 -40.67 -28.81 38.83
C HIS A 691 -41.59 -27.61 39.12
N SER A 692 -42.33 -27.09 38.13
CA SER A 692 -43.14 -25.87 38.30
C SER A 692 -44.54 -26.16 38.86
N SER A 693 -44.96 -25.48 39.93
CA SER A 693 -46.34 -25.55 40.49
C SER A 693 -47.07 -24.20 40.53
N ASP A 694 -46.66 -23.24 39.69
CA ASP A 694 -47.12 -21.84 39.77
C ASP A 694 -48.35 -21.53 38.88
N ASN A 695 -49.04 -20.42 39.16
CA ASN A 695 -50.13 -19.87 38.31
C ASN A 695 -49.75 -19.67 36.83
N LYS A 696 -48.44 -19.57 36.54
CA LYS A 696 -47.91 -19.54 35.16
C LYS A 696 -48.16 -20.87 34.43
N ARG A 697 -48.05 -22.00 35.13
CA ARG A 697 -48.32 -23.35 34.59
C ARG A 697 -49.78 -23.53 34.20
N GLU A 698 -50.73 -23.03 34.98
CA GLU A 698 -52.16 -23.14 34.65
C GLU A 698 -52.52 -22.44 33.33
N ARG A 699 -51.90 -21.28 33.06
CA ARG A 699 -52.05 -20.58 31.77
C ARG A 699 -51.45 -21.37 30.61
N ASP A 700 -50.25 -21.92 30.79
CA ASP A 700 -49.55 -22.71 29.76
C ASP A 700 -50.29 -24.03 29.46
N GLU A 701 -50.86 -24.68 30.49
CA GLU A 701 -51.72 -25.86 30.37
C GLU A 701 -52.98 -25.57 29.53
N ARG A 702 -53.63 -24.42 29.76
CA ARG A 702 -54.83 -24.01 28.99
C ARG A 702 -54.50 -23.66 27.55
N LEU A 703 -53.39 -22.97 27.30
CA LEU A 703 -52.92 -22.63 25.95
C LEU A 703 -52.57 -23.90 25.15
N LYS A 704 -51.81 -24.82 25.74
CA LYS A 704 -51.44 -26.09 25.09
C LYS A 704 -52.65 -27.00 24.83
N SER A 705 -53.62 -27.00 25.74
CA SER A 705 -54.88 -27.73 25.54
C SER A 705 -55.66 -27.19 24.34
N ASN A 706 -55.76 -25.86 24.16
CA ASN A 706 -56.39 -25.26 22.97
C ASN A 706 -55.60 -25.56 21.69
N GLU A 707 -54.26 -25.56 21.74
CA GLU A 707 -53.42 -25.93 20.60
C GLU A 707 -53.70 -27.36 20.11
N LEU A 708 -53.79 -28.34 21.03
CA LEU A 708 -54.14 -29.72 20.68
C LEU A 708 -55.56 -29.83 20.11
N ALA A 709 -56.52 -29.07 20.65
CA ALA A 709 -57.88 -29.02 20.10
C ALA A 709 -57.91 -28.44 18.67
N ILE A 710 -57.09 -27.43 18.40
CA ILE A 710 -56.92 -26.86 17.04
C ILE A 710 -56.34 -27.91 16.09
N GLN A 711 -55.36 -28.71 16.53
CA GLN A 711 -54.79 -29.77 15.69
C GLN A 711 -55.85 -30.79 15.27
N TYR A 712 -56.70 -31.23 16.20
CA TYR A 712 -57.82 -32.12 15.85
C TYR A 712 -58.86 -31.45 14.94
N GLU A 713 -59.18 -30.16 15.15
CA GLU A 713 -60.08 -29.41 14.25
C GLU A 713 -59.48 -29.26 12.84
N MET A 714 -58.17 -29.01 12.72
CA MET A 714 -57.50 -28.91 11.43
C MET A 714 -57.47 -30.26 10.71
N LEU A 715 -57.15 -31.36 11.40
CA LEU A 715 -57.20 -32.71 10.82
C LEU A 715 -58.60 -33.06 10.33
N LEU A 716 -59.62 -32.68 11.08
CA LEU A 716 -61.02 -32.84 10.67
C LEU A 716 -61.34 -31.99 9.43
N LYS A 717 -60.87 -30.74 9.39
CA LYS A 717 -61.06 -29.82 8.25
C LYS A 717 -60.37 -30.30 6.97
N GLU A 718 -59.12 -30.76 7.09
CA GLU A 718 -58.33 -31.32 5.99
C GLU A 718 -59.01 -32.58 5.45
N SER A 719 -59.43 -33.48 6.35
CA SER A 719 -60.14 -34.69 5.94
C SER A 719 -61.48 -34.40 5.23
N VAL A 720 -62.19 -33.34 5.61
CA VAL A 720 -63.42 -32.89 4.92
C VAL A 720 -63.14 -32.38 3.51
N LEU A 721 -62.00 -31.73 3.28
CA LEU A 721 -61.57 -31.24 1.97
C LEU A 721 -61.10 -32.40 1.08
N ASP A 722 -60.30 -33.31 1.64
CA ASP A 722 -59.61 -34.37 0.90
C ASP A 722 -60.50 -35.55 0.53
N ILE A 723 -61.67 -35.72 1.14
CA ILE A 723 -62.61 -36.80 0.80
C ILE A 723 -62.99 -36.82 -0.68
N LYS A 724 -62.96 -35.66 -1.36
CA LYS A 724 -63.31 -35.56 -2.79
C LYS A 724 -62.15 -35.87 -3.74
N THR A 725 -60.91 -35.87 -3.24
CA THR A 725 -59.69 -35.88 -4.04
C THR A 725 -58.71 -37.00 -3.65
N SER A 726 -58.93 -37.67 -2.51
CA SER A 726 -58.04 -38.71 -1.97
C SER A 726 -58.07 -40.01 -2.76
N THR A 727 -56.89 -40.63 -2.90
CA THR A 727 -56.69 -41.96 -3.50
C THR A 727 -57.16 -43.11 -2.60
N ASP A 728 -57.37 -42.86 -1.29
CA ASP A 728 -57.90 -43.82 -0.33
C ASP A 728 -58.93 -43.15 0.62
N PRO A 729 -60.23 -43.14 0.26
CA PRO A 729 -61.25 -42.40 1.01
C PRO A 729 -61.53 -43.00 2.39
N LEU A 730 -61.31 -44.31 2.58
CA LEU A 730 -61.52 -44.97 3.87
C LEU A 730 -60.51 -44.47 4.92
N LYS A 731 -59.26 -44.27 4.52
CA LYS A 731 -58.22 -43.68 5.38
C LYS A 731 -58.57 -42.25 5.79
N THR A 732 -59.11 -41.45 4.88
CA THR A 732 -59.53 -40.07 5.17
C THR A 732 -60.71 -40.03 6.16
N ILE A 733 -61.71 -40.90 5.99
CA ILE A 733 -62.87 -40.99 6.90
C ILE A 733 -62.45 -41.52 8.28
N THR A 734 -61.56 -42.51 8.35
CA THR A 734 -61.05 -43.03 9.63
C THR A 734 -60.24 -42.00 10.41
N ASN A 735 -59.42 -41.19 9.72
CA ASN A 735 -58.71 -40.08 10.36
C ASN A 735 -59.66 -38.98 10.83
N ALA A 736 -60.67 -38.63 10.03
CA ALA A 736 -61.67 -37.64 10.39
C ALA A 736 -62.48 -38.06 11.63
N THR A 737 -62.92 -39.31 11.68
CA THR A 737 -63.67 -39.86 12.83
C THR A 737 -62.82 -39.96 14.09
N LEU A 738 -61.54 -40.33 13.97
CA LEU A 738 -60.60 -40.31 15.09
C LEU A 738 -60.36 -38.88 15.62
N ALA A 739 -60.16 -37.90 14.72
CA ALA A 739 -59.96 -36.51 15.12
C ALA A 739 -61.22 -35.92 15.77
N ALA A 740 -62.40 -36.18 15.22
CA ALA A 740 -63.67 -35.76 15.77
C ALA A 740 -63.92 -36.38 17.17
N THR A 741 -63.69 -37.68 17.34
CA THR A 741 -63.84 -38.35 18.65
C THR A 741 -62.90 -37.79 19.71
N CYS A 742 -61.62 -37.54 19.37
CA CYS A 742 -60.67 -36.93 20.30
C CYS A 742 -61.06 -35.49 20.67
N LEU A 743 -61.54 -34.71 19.69
CA LEU A 743 -62.00 -33.33 19.90
C LEU A 743 -63.26 -33.27 20.79
N PHE A 744 -64.24 -34.16 20.57
CA PHE A 744 -65.43 -34.22 21.42
C PHE A 744 -65.13 -34.78 22.82
N ALA A 745 -64.22 -35.75 22.93
CA ALA A 745 -63.72 -36.20 24.24
C ALA A 745 -63.08 -35.05 25.02
N GLN A 746 -62.29 -34.22 24.34
CA GLN A 746 -61.69 -33.04 24.95
C GLN A 746 -62.71 -31.98 25.37
N ILE A 747 -63.80 -31.81 24.61
CA ILE A 747 -64.89 -30.91 24.99
C ILE A 747 -65.62 -31.40 26.23
N ILE A 748 -65.81 -32.72 26.36
CA ILE A 748 -66.52 -33.32 27.50
C ILE A 748 -65.65 -33.33 28.77
N ILE A 749 -64.36 -33.61 28.66
CA ILE A 749 -63.43 -33.72 29.80
C ILE A 749 -62.85 -32.36 30.20
N GLY A 750 -62.75 -31.43 29.24
CA GLY A 750 -62.04 -30.16 29.39
C GLY A 750 -60.52 -30.27 29.20
N TRP A 751 -59.99 -31.49 29.05
CA TRP A 751 -58.57 -31.79 28.83
C TRP A 751 -58.39 -32.66 27.57
N PRO A 752 -57.28 -32.51 26.83
CA PRO A 752 -57.06 -33.25 25.59
C PRO A 752 -56.98 -34.75 25.81
N VAL A 753 -57.44 -35.53 24.83
CA VAL A 753 -57.37 -37.00 24.82
C VAL A 753 -56.85 -37.48 23.47
N THR A 754 -56.03 -38.53 23.50
CA THR A 754 -55.54 -39.22 22.29
C THR A 754 -55.95 -40.69 22.36
N ALA A 755 -56.35 -41.26 21.22
CA ALA A 755 -56.77 -42.65 21.13
C ALA A 755 -56.22 -43.32 19.86
N PRO A 756 -55.96 -44.64 19.88
CA PRO A 756 -55.76 -45.40 18.66
C PRO A 756 -57.11 -45.63 17.96
N GLY A 757 -57.10 -45.74 16.63
CA GLY A 757 -58.31 -46.02 15.85
C GLY A 757 -59.10 -47.25 16.32
N LYS A 758 -58.43 -48.24 16.91
CA LYS A 758 -59.07 -49.45 17.47
C LYS A 758 -59.97 -49.19 18.69
N CYS A 759 -59.66 -48.16 19.47
CA CYS A 759 -60.43 -47.79 20.67
C CYS A 759 -61.53 -46.77 20.37
N VAL A 760 -61.65 -46.29 19.12
CA VAL A 760 -62.63 -45.29 18.71
C VAL A 760 -64.08 -45.74 19.00
N PRO A 761 -64.50 -46.98 18.69
CA PRO A 761 -65.87 -47.42 19.01
C PRO A 761 -66.16 -47.42 20.52
N GLU A 762 -65.24 -47.97 21.33
CA GLU A 762 -65.36 -47.98 22.80
C GLU A 762 -65.33 -46.56 23.40
N LEU A 763 -64.58 -45.64 22.78
CA LEU A 763 -64.53 -44.24 23.17
C LEU A 763 -65.84 -43.52 22.82
N ILE A 764 -66.46 -43.82 21.67
CA ILE A 764 -67.76 -43.25 21.28
C ILE A 764 -68.85 -43.68 22.25
N GLU A 765 -68.90 -44.96 22.63
CA GLU A 765 -69.83 -45.42 23.68
C GLU A 765 -69.61 -44.67 25.00
N TRP A 766 -68.35 -44.51 25.40
CA TRP A 766 -68.02 -43.71 26.58
C TRP A 766 -68.43 -42.24 26.43
N LEU A 767 -68.32 -41.64 25.24
CA LEU A 767 -68.78 -40.26 24.99
C LEU A 767 -70.28 -40.11 25.21
N PHE A 768 -71.09 -41.09 24.78
CA PHE A 768 -72.53 -41.11 25.03
C PHE A 768 -72.89 -41.29 26.50
N GLU A 769 -72.14 -42.12 27.23
CA GLU A 769 -72.30 -42.29 28.68
C GLU A 769 -71.93 -40.99 29.42
N ALA A 770 -70.77 -40.41 29.09
CA ALA A 770 -70.27 -39.19 29.71
C ALA A 770 -71.12 -37.97 29.37
N SER A 771 -71.68 -37.87 28.16
CA SER A 771 -72.59 -36.78 27.79
C SER A 771 -73.90 -36.80 28.57
N LYS A 772 -74.40 -37.99 28.93
CA LYS A 772 -75.61 -38.20 29.75
C LYS A 772 -75.35 -38.02 31.25
N LEU A 773 -74.25 -38.56 31.78
CA LEU A 773 -73.85 -38.39 33.19
C LEU A 773 -73.59 -36.92 33.57
N ASN A 774 -73.26 -36.09 32.58
CA ASN A 774 -73.11 -34.66 32.75
C ASN A 774 -74.43 -33.88 32.61
N GLU A 775 -75.56 -34.49 32.22
CA GLU A 775 -76.90 -33.85 32.32
C GLU A 775 -77.35 -33.78 33.79
N ASP A 776 -77.09 -34.83 34.57
CA ASP A 776 -77.52 -34.93 35.97
C ASP A 776 -76.72 -34.03 36.94
N ASN A 777 -75.53 -33.55 36.52
CA ASN A 777 -74.64 -32.73 37.35
C ASN A 777 -74.71 -31.22 37.05
N VAL A 778 -75.51 -30.79 36.06
CA VAL A 778 -75.58 -29.36 35.66
C VAL A 778 -76.41 -28.51 36.62
N ASP A 779 -77.25 -29.12 37.45
CA ASP A 779 -78.13 -28.37 38.36
C ASP A 779 -77.57 -28.15 39.78
N ASP A 780 -76.42 -28.73 40.15
CA ASP A 780 -75.86 -28.49 41.49
C ASP A 780 -74.33 -28.57 41.55
N LYS A 781 -73.65 -27.43 41.30
CA LYS A 781 -72.59 -26.92 42.20
C LYS A 781 -72.15 -25.50 41.84
N ASN A 782 -72.52 -24.60 42.75
CA ASN A 782 -72.15 -23.20 42.82
C ASN A 782 -70.62 -22.96 42.90
N GLY A 783 -70.16 -21.93 42.17
CA GLY A 783 -69.09 -21.03 42.60
C GLY A 783 -67.64 -21.47 42.38
N GLY A 784 -67.05 -21.14 41.23
CA GLY A 784 -65.59 -21.02 41.10
C GLY A 784 -65.06 -21.10 39.67
N SER A 785 -64.25 -20.10 39.27
CA SER A 785 -63.52 -19.96 37.98
C SER A 785 -64.33 -19.60 36.72
N LYS A 786 -63.83 -18.60 35.96
CA LYS A 786 -64.30 -18.28 34.59
C LYS A 786 -64.17 -19.48 33.63
N SER A 787 -63.27 -20.44 33.88
CA SER A 787 -63.08 -21.62 33.01
C SER A 787 -64.23 -22.64 33.11
N ASN A 788 -64.95 -22.69 34.22
CA ASN A 788 -66.07 -23.63 34.38
C ASN A 788 -67.32 -23.17 33.60
N LYS A 789 -67.50 -21.86 33.43
CA LYS A 789 -68.62 -21.31 32.62
C LYS A 789 -68.43 -21.56 31.12
N SER A 790 -67.20 -21.40 30.62
CA SER A 790 -66.86 -21.63 29.21
C SER A 790 -66.99 -23.12 28.84
N HIS A 791 -66.55 -24.01 29.75
CA HIS A 791 -66.72 -25.46 29.60
C HIS A 791 -68.20 -25.91 29.61
N SER A 792 -69.02 -25.37 30.50
CA SER A 792 -70.46 -25.66 30.55
C SER A 792 -71.21 -25.22 29.27
N ALA A 793 -70.83 -24.07 28.68
CA ALA A 793 -71.44 -23.60 27.42
C ALA A 793 -71.13 -24.53 26.24
N ALA A 794 -69.86 -24.94 26.09
CA ALA A 794 -69.44 -25.86 25.03
C ALA A 794 -70.11 -27.24 25.16
N LEU A 795 -70.29 -27.74 26.39
CA LEU A 795 -71.00 -28.98 26.67
C LEU A 795 -72.48 -28.93 26.25
N LYS A 796 -73.18 -27.83 26.57
CA LYS A 796 -74.58 -27.63 26.16
C LYS A 796 -74.74 -27.58 24.64
N LEU A 797 -73.80 -26.95 23.95
CA LEU A 797 -73.81 -26.91 22.48
C LEU A 797 -73.63 -28.31 21.88
N LEU A 798 -72.70 -29.12 22.40
CA LEU A 798 -72.49 -30.50 21.97
C LEU A 798 -73.73 -31.37 22.21
N GLN A 799 -74.35 -31.27 23.39
CA GLN A 799 -75.57 -32.01 23.76
C GLN A 799 -76.78 -31.65 22.87
N SER A 800 -76.91 -30.40 22.46
CA SER A 800 -77.99 -29.95 21.59
C SER A 800 -77.86 -30.40 20.12
N SER A 801 -76.72 -30.98 19.74
CA SER A 801 -76.38 -31.33 18.36
C SER A 801 -76.62 -32.83 18.06
N THR A 802 -76.87 -33.18 16.79
CA THR A 802 -76.98 -34.58 16.34
C THR A 802 -75.62 -35.26 16.12
N VAL A 803 -74.53 -34.59 16.46
CA VAL A 803 -73.19 -34.91 15.98
C VAL A 803 -72.62 -36.21 16.58
N LEU A 804 -72.98 -36.54 17.83
CA LEU A 804 -72.60 -37.83 18.42
C LEU A 804 -73.28 -39.00 17.69
N ASN A 805 -74.52 -38.82 17.21
CA ASN A 805 -75.21 -39.82 16.41
C ASN A 805 -74.55 -39.97 15.03
N ASP A 806 -74.20 -38.86 14.39
CA ASP A 806 -73.46 -38.86 13.12
C ASP A 806 -72.10 -39.57 13.29
N LEU A 807 -71.44 -39.41 14.44
CA LEU A 807 -70.15 -40.03 14.76
C LEU A 807 -70.27 -41.55 14.93
N SER A 808 -71.34 -42.01 15.56
CA SER A 808 -71.64 -43.44 15.70
C SER A 808 -71.92 -44.11 14.35
N LYS A 809 -72.64 -43.42 13.46
CA LYS A 809 -72.93 -43.91 12.09
C LYS A 809 -71.66 -44.04 11.27
N LEU A 810 -70.77 -43.04 11.32
CA LEU A 810 -69.48 -43.12 10.63
C LEU A 810 -68.59 -44.24 11.19
N ALA A 811 -68.57 -44.47 12.51
CA ALA A 811 -67.83 -45.58 13.10
C ALA A 811 -68.39 -46.96 12.70
N ALA A 812 -69.73 -47.08 12.60
CA ALA A 812 -70.39 -48.28 12.10
C ALA A 812 -70.06 -48.51 10.62
N TYR A 813 -70.12 -47.46 9.78
CA TYR A 813 -69.74 -47.50 8.37
C TYR A 813 -68.30 -47.98 8.17
N ILE A 814 -67.34 -47.44 8.95
CA ILE A 814 -65.94 -47.89 8.93
C ILE A 814 -65.83 -49.37 9.29
N SER A 815 -66.50 -49.78 10.36
CA SER A 815 -66.45 -51.16 10.85
C SER A 815 -67.03 -52.16 9.83
N GLU A 816 -68.10 -51.77 9.14
CA GLU A 816 -68.71 -52.55 8.06
C GLU A 816 -67.77 -52.63 6.85
N LYS A 817 -67.27 -51.48 6.36
CA LYS A 817 -66.36 -51.40 5.20
C LYS A 817 -65.06 -52.19 5.40
N VAL A 818 -64.51 -52.19 6.63
CA VAL A 818 -63.32 -52.99 6.99
C VAL A 818 -63.62 -54.49 7.08
N ARG A 819 -64.85 -54.90 7.40
CA ARG A 819 -65.23 -56.31 7.60
C ARG A 819 -65.74 -56.99 6.33
N SER A 820 -66.52 -56.31 5.50
CA SER A 820 -67.21 -56.87 4.33
C SER A 820 -66.64 -56.41 2.97
N GLY A 821 -65.76 -55.39 2.94
CA GLY A 821 -65.23 -54.80 1.70
C GLY A 821 -66.24 -53.97 0.90
N HIS A 822 -67.53 -54.02 1.25
CA HIS A 822 -68.61 -53.23 0.66
C HIS A 822 -69.51 -52.68 1.77
N ALA A 823 -69.74 -51.37 1.78
CA ALA A 823 -70.63 -50.69 2.71
C ALA A 823 -71.83 -50.07 1.96
N SER A 824 -73.02 -50.11 2.58
CA SER A 824 -74.30 -49.76 1.94
C SER A 824 -74.64 -48.26 1.94
N GLU A 825 -73.87 -47.41 2.62
CA GLU A 825 -74.17 -45.96 2.70
C GLU A 825 -73.54 -45.16 1.56
N ASP A 826 -74.35 -44.29 0.93
CA ASP A 826 -73.94 -43.37 -0.13
C ASP A 826 -72.88 -42.37 0.37
N GLU A 827 -71.80 -42.20 -0.41
CA GLU A 827 -70.67 -41.30 -0.10
C GLU A 827 -71.07 -39.82 0.10
N SER A 828 -72.22 -39.41 -0.46
CA SER A 828 -72.78 -38.06 -0.30
C SER A 828 -73.22 -37.75 1.14
N ASN A 829 -73.69 -38.76 1.88
CA ASN A 829 -74.14 -38.60 3.27
C ASN A 829 -72.96 -38.47 4.23
N ILE A 830 -71.87 -39.21 3.97
CA ILE A 830 -70.64 -39.19 4.78
C ILE A 830 -70.00 -37.80 4.80
N HIS A 831 -69.90 -37.16 3.63
CA HIS A 831 -69.35 -35.81 3.52
C HIS A 831 -70.23 -34.77 4.25
N THR A 832 -71.55 -34.99 4.32
CA THR A 832 -72.47 -34.13 5.07
C THR A 832 -72.29 -34.29 6.58
N TYR A 833 -72.17 -35.53 7.07
CA TYR A 833 -71.88 -35.82 8.48
C TYR A 833 -70.56 -35.18 8.95
N LEU A 834 -69.51 -35.26 8.15
CA LEU A 834 -68.21 -34.70 8.50
C LEU A 834 -68.20 -33.16 8.48
N LYS A 835 -68.94 -32.52 7.58
CA LYS A 835 -69.14 -31.07 7.60
C LYS A 835 -69.86 -30.61 8.87
N ASN A 836 -70.91 -31.34 9.28
CA ASN A 836 -71.64 -31.06 10.51
C ASN A 836 -70.73 -31.19 11.75
N MET A 837 -69.92 -32.26 11.81
CA MET A 837 -68.92 -32.45 12.86
C MET A 837 -67.92 -31.31 12.95
N LEU A 838 -67.44 -30.83 11.80
CA LEU A 838 -66.47 -29.74 11.75
C LEU A 838 -67.07 -28.42 12.26
N GLU A 839 -68.29 -28.09 11.84
CA GLU A 839 -68.96 -26.86 12.25
C GLU A 839 -69.20 -26.83 13.76
N VAL A 840 -69.80 -27.90 14.30
CA VAL A 840 -70.08 -28.03 15.74
C VAL A 840 -68.79 -28.13 16.54
N GLY A 841 -67.81 -28.89 16.08
CA GLY A 841 -66.49 -28.99 16.74
C GLY A 841 -65.78 -27.65 16.85
N SER A 842 -65.81 -26.84 15.79
CA SER A 842 -65.23 -25.48 15.78
C SER A 842 -65.94 -24.55 16.76
N GLN A 843 -67.27 -24.58 16.80
CA GLN A 843 -68.07 -23.77 17.72
C GLN A 843 -67.84 -24.16 19.18
N CYS A 844 -67.85 -25.47 19.49
CA CYS A 844 -67.58 -25.99 20.83
C CYS A 844 -66.17 -25.60 21.32
N ARG A 845 -65.13 -25.74 20.48
CA ARG A 845 -63.76 -25.36 20.86
C ARG A 845 -63.67 -23.86 21.15
N LYS A 846 -64.25 -23.00 20.30
CA LYS A 846 -64.29 -21.55 20.53
C LYS A 846 -64.91 -21.25 21.89
N GLN A 847 -66.04 -21.88 22.23
CA GLN A 847 -66.66 -21.67 23.53
C GLN A 847 -65.84 -22.20 24.71
N LEU A 848 -65.09 -23.29 24.54
CA LEU A 848 -64.29 -23.89 25.61
C LEU A 848 -63.10 -23.01 26.04
N TYR A 849 -62.46 -22.34 25.08
CA TYR A 849 -61.20 -21.61 25.29
C TYR A 849 -61.28 -20.08 25.20
N VAL A 850 -62.44 -19.51 24.87
CA VAL A 850 -62.79 -18.09 25.08
C VAL A 850 -62.97 -17.81 26.58
#